data_AF-U9VY52-F1
#
_entry.id   AF-U9VY52-F1
#
_cell.length_a   1.000
_cell.length_b   1.000
_cell.length_c   1.000
_cell.angle_alpha   90.00
_cell.angle_beta   90.00
_cell.angle_gamma   90.00
#
_symmetry.space_group_name_H-M   'P 1'
#
loop_
_entity.id
_entity.type
_entity.pdbx_description
1 polymer ?
#
loop_
_entity_poly.entity_id
_entity_poly.type
_entity_poly.pdbx_seq_one_letter_code
_entity_poly.pdbx_strand_id
1 'polypeptide(L)'
;MKFSTENNAVKQYEREQNNYWAQLRQELQRYKHELGATNIELAEGLTISRQPLVSFMQKSRPDLPIQRMHLMCLWHALTSSEGLQNKRLSVKHQDARKILQKAGPDRLLQVAGFLPQGEQLKLSAHPERYQQIQRIASGLSMIPVQDATDFIDLIDFLEREFISRTFGLKHLAEMSAEEELSDQYLSEKNIDDWVTQWIENNIYMELNPSIEKRFRRAIYKLTRQGRHTLKSREIFELYLSILENEKIYRKIESVFKIRVSQCQFSDLTFSILELDDSGDRDFRDKLMQLFLYAESRLRFSGDDYLKESHSDERQRYLRGVVADVVTKASVTCIFQTYRNQQKHSERISWSYASSATHFENMFTAIYQGMGCEGELELVDFSTISIGRRVDSLVKASTTLKERGEDRLHQGIWVDKSTVVGAAQSVVVALKSWLTTKLPNVEVYARYYDACTDMAEATDCLRHGCKSLSDYVLQSQEEERVAPARDYLLKNVVRPIEHLRQEILVPTPILQSWYGVNLERKYCLSQIACARSCHVEGDLKQAAEFLKQAKKTLRLPGVDEDVALNLRLYQEQMLQKFYSGDHTFIAGRQWRDSFPSHLKWLRDYIFGADSSGTQRRYRGRLDTNVYLCASEIYARAGRLEFVFSTEAEEVYLVQAADNLLIAAYYASKVGERKRTAHWLANASRVYCRLGDGGMANKLICMTDQLLRQSIDQRYGDQYKDAIMAEIHISRGEKVLLIDQDPQAAIYHFGRSFQGAAYLGFVRLLADGLYNIARTAEVLEQPVNLGSWLGCYSISQKCTGNHFVAEAIDAISSLDSNMMLADAAPFFKQAAQKIWHNWAVTSSGNLDAKHPLEDEIKKGKYLKLVR
;
A
#
# COMPACT_ATOMS: atom_id res chain seq x y z
N MET A 1 -3.30 36.62 16.34
CA MET A 1 -2.79 36.20 17.66
C MET A 1 -3.08 34.71 17.84
N LYS A 2 -2.15 33.89 17.38
CA LYS A 2 -2.03 32.45 17.65
C LYS A 2 -0.71 32.28 18.43
N PHE A 3 -0.55 31.13 19.10
CA PHE A 3 0.52 30.72 20.04
C PHE A 3 0.22 30.97 21.52
N SER A 4 -0.57 30.07 22.14
CA SER A 4 -0.46 29.82 23.59
C SER A 4 -0.95 28.45 24.07
N THR A 5 -1.62 27.63 23.25
CA THR A 5 -2.26 26.39 23.73
C THR A 5 -1.30 25.19 23.86
N GLU A 6 -0.33 25.01 22.96
CA GLU A 6 0.63 23.88 23.07
C GLU A 6 1.54 23.98 24.30
N ASN A 7 1.87 25.20 24.75
CA ASN A 7 2.74 25.42 25.91
C ASN A 7 2.00 25.23 27.26
N ASN A 8 0.66 25.29 27.26
CA ASN A 8 -0.14 25.06 28.46
C ASN A 8 -0.36 23.57 28.72
N ALA A 9 -0.54 22.74 27.69
CA ALA A 9 -0.73 21.30 27.85
C ALA A 9 0.54 20.61 28.40
N VAL A 10 1.73 20.98 27.90
CA VAL A 10 3.00 20.44 28.41
C VAL A 10 3.27 20.91 29.85
N LYS A 11 3.06 22.20 30.15
CA LYS A 11 3.20 22.72 31.54
C LYS A 11 2.17 22.13 32.49
N GLN A 12 0.96 21.83 32.02
CA GLN A 12 -0.07 21.17 32.79
C GLN A 12 0.31 19.70 33.05
N TYR A 13 0.77 18.99 32.02
CA TYR A 13 1.27 17.62 32.15
C TYR A 13 2.46 17.52 33.12
N GLU A 14 3.45 18.42 33.02
CA GLU A 14 4.59 18.47 33.94
C GLU A 14 4.16 18.79 35.39
N ARG A 15 3.17 19.68 35.58
CA ARG A 15 2.60 19.97 36.91
C ARG A 15 1.87 18.76 37.50
N GLU A 16 1.04 18.09 36.70
CA GLU A 16 0.30 16.89 37.11
C GLU A 16 1.27 15.74 37.43
N GLN A 17 2.28 15.52 36.59
CA GLN A 17 3.31 14.52 36.82
C GLN A 17 4.12 14.79 38.09
N ASN A 18 4.51 16.05 38.35
CA ASN A 18 5.19 16.43 39.60
C ASN A 18 4.31 16.24 40.84
N ASN A 19 3.00 16.47 40.73
CA ASN A 19 2.05 16.22 41.81
C ASN A 19 1.95 14.73 42.15
N TYR A 20 1.86 13.85 41.14
CA TYR A 20 1.86 12.40 41.37
C TYR A 20 3.17 11.93 42.01
N TRP A 21 4.33 12.41 41.55
CA TRP A 21 5.60 12.07 42.19
C TRP A 21 5.68 12.55 43.65
N ALA A 22 5.14 13.73 43.97
CA ALA A 22 5.08 14.21 45.34
C ALA A 22 4.17 13.34 46.23
N GLN A 23 3.01 12.91 45.71
CA GLN A 23 2.05 12.08 46.42
C GLN A 23 2.56 10.65 46.61
N LEU A 24 3.17 10.05 45.58
CA LEU A 24 3.81 8.74 45.71
C LEU A 24 4.94 8.77 46.76
N ARG A 25 5.73 9.84 46.80
CA ARG A 25 6.76 10.02 47.83
C ARG A 25 6.16 10.04 49.23
N GLN A 26 5.06 10.77 49.43
CA GLN A 26 4.35 10.81 50.72
C GLN A 26 3.80 9.43 51.09
N GLU A 27 3.23 8.70 50.14
CA GLU A 27 2.68 7.38 50.37
C GLU A 27 3.77 6.35 50.73
N LEU A 28 4.93 6.39 50.08
CA LEU A 28 6.08 5.56 50.46
C LEU A 28 6.62 5.94 51.85
N GLN A 29 6.62 7.23 52.22
CA GLN A 29 6.98 7.65 53.58
C GLN A 29 5.96 7.14 54.61
N ARG A 30 4.68 7.16 54.26
CA ARG A 30 3.60 6.59 55.06
C ARG A 30 3.81 5.10 55.28
N TYR A 31 4.18 4.35 54.24
CA TYR A 31 4.49 2.91 54.36
C TYR A 31 5.68 2.64 55.28
N LYS A 32 6.70 3.51 55.31
CA LYS A 32 7.80 3.38 56.28
C LYS A 32 7.33 3.56 57.72
N HIS A 33 6.43 4.50 57.97
CA HIS A 33 5.96 4.84 59.31
C HIS A 33 4.87 3.88 59.81
N GLU A 34 3.84 3.65 58.99
CA GLU A 34 2.64 2.88 59.32
C GLU A 34 2.79 1.38 59.11
N LEU A 35 3.64 0.93 58.19
CA LEU A 35 3.85 -0.50 57.89
C LEU A 35 5.23 -1.01 58.33
N GLY A 36 6.06 -0.14 58.92
CA GLY A 36 7.43 -0.48 59.30
C GLY A 36 8.34 -0.82 58.11
N ALA A 37 8.03 -0.30 56.91
CA ALA A 37 8.80 -0.62 55.72
C ALA A 37 10.20 0.02 55.73
N THR A 38 11.23 -0.71 55.31
CA THR A 38 12.60 -0.16 55.17
C THR A 38 12.87 0.31 53.75
N ASN A 39 13.85 1.20 53.53
CA ASN A 39 14.25 1.59 52.17
C ASN A 39 14.75 0.40 51.34
N ILE A 40 15.24 -0.66 52.00
CA ILE A 40 15.66 -1.89 51.32
C ILE A 40 14.43 -2.65 50.82
N GLU A 41 13.46 -2.88 51.71
CA GLU A 41 12.22 -3.58 51.37
C GLU A 41 11.38 -2.85 50.32
N LEU A 42 11.31 -1.51 50.41
CA LEU A 42 10.61 -0.71 49.40
C LEU A 42 11.30 -0.80 48.03
N ALA A 43 12.63 -0.81 47.99
CA ALA A 43 13.38 -0.90 46.73
C ALA A 43 13.28 -2.30 46.11
N GLU A 44 13.40 -3.35 46.92
CA GLU A 44 13.22 -4.74 46.53
C GLU A 44 11.79 -4.99 46.03
N GLY A 45 10.78 -4.51 46.76
CA GLY A 45 9.38 -4.64 46.35
C GLY A 45 9.06 -3.88 45.06
N LEU A 46 9.66 -2.70 44.88
CA LEU A 46 9.59 -1.95 43.62
C LEU A 46 10.49 -2.51 42.51
N THR A 47 11.28 -3.56 42.78
CA THR A 47 12.26 -4.14 41.85
C THR A 47 13.21 -3.11 41.23
N ILE A 48 13.67 -2.14 42.03
CA ILE A 48 14.63 -1.10 41.62
C ILE A 48 15.84 -1.07 42.56
N SER A 49 16.94 -0.48 42.11
CA SER A 49 18.09 -0.25 42.99
C SER A 49 17.74 0.70 44.13
N ARG A 50 18.33 0.48 45.31
CA ARG A 50 18.09 1.27 46.53
C ARG A 50 18.45 2.76 46.37
N GLN A 51 19.50 3.07 45.61
CA GLN A 51 20.02 4.44 45.47
C GLN A 51 19.03 5.42 44.79
N PRO A 52 18.37 5.05 43.67
CA PRO A 52 17.25 5.81 43.11
C PRO A 52 16.12 6.09 44.11
N LEU A 53 15.71 5.07 44.88
CA LEU A 53 14.65 5.24 45.89
C LEU A 53 15.06 6.22 46.99
N VAL A 54 16.27 6.09 47.54
CA VAL A 54 16.77 6.99 48.58
C VAL A 54 16.83 8.43 48.07
N SER A 55 17.33 8.63 46.85
CA SER A 55 17.45 9.94 46.21
C SER A 55 16.07 10.58 45.97
N PHE A 56 15.11 9.79 45.50
CA PHE A 56 13.73 10.22 45.35
C PHE A 56 13.10 10.60 46.69
N MET A 57 13.30 9.79 47.73
CA MET A 57 12.75 10.03 49.07
C MET A 57 13.36 11.27 49.76
N GLN A 58 14.61 11.62 49.42
CA GLN A 58 15.32 12.83 49.88
C GLN A 58 15.07 14.06 49.00
N LYS A 59 14.24 13.96 47.95
CA LYS A 59 13.96 15.01 46.95
C LYS A 59 15.18 15.45 46.12
N SER A 60 16.29 14.70 46.14
CA SER A 60 17.43 14.94 45.24
C SER A 60 17.19 14.44 43.82
N ARG A 61 16.17 13.59 43.63
CA ARG A 61 15.63 13.18 42.33
C ARG A 61 14.11 13.42 42.27
N PRO A 62 13.59 14.02 41.18
CA PRO A 62 12.16 14.34 41.09
C PRO A 62 11.28 13.11 40.83
N ASP A 63 11.82 12.05 40.22
CA ASP A 63 11.09 10.90 39.69
C ASP A 63 11.66 9.54 40.13
N LEU A 64 10.92 8.46 39.84
CA LEU A 64 11.40 7.08 39.97
C LEU A 64 11.21 6.33 38.65
N PRO A 65 12.16 5.45 38.25
CA PRO A 65 12.04 4.63 37.04
C PRO A 65 11.12 3.42 37.31
N ILE A 66 9.84 3.68 37.51
CA ILE A 66 8.85 2.65 37.89
C ILE A 66 7.63 2.70 36.97
N GLN A 67 7.07 1.52 36.74
CA GLN A 67 5.84 1.28 35.98
C GLN A 67 4.79 0.61 36.88
N ARG A 68 3.52 0.54 36.44
CA ARG A 68 2.42 -0.11 37.18
C ARG A 68 2.78 -1.44 37.84
N MET A 69 3.49 -2.32 37.12
CA MET A 69 3.92 -3.62 37.63
C MET A 69 4.77 -3.52 38.91
N HIS A 70 5.68 -2.54 38.98
CA HIS A 70 6.59 -2.34 40.11
C HIS A 70 5.82 -2.00 41.40
N LEU A 71 4.72 -1.23 41.28
CA LEU A 71 3.86 -0.88 42.41
C LEU A 71 3.01 -2.07 42.87
N MET A 72 2.57 -2.92 41.93
CA MET A 72 1.88 -4.17 42.24
C MET A 72 2.82 -5.15 42.96
N CYS A 73 4.07 -5.27 42.51
CA CYS A 73 5.11 -6.04 43.17
C CYS A 73 5.39 -5.51 44.58
N LEU A 74 5.45 -4.19 44.75
CA LEU A 74 5.65 -3.58 46.07
C LEU A 74 4.49 -3.90 47.02
N TRP A 75 3.24 -3.75 46.56
CA TRP A 75 2.08 -4.11 47.36
C TRP A 75 2.14 -5.59 47.76
N HIS A 76 2.36 -6.48 46.79
CA HIS A 76 2.45 -7.92 47.06
C HIS A 76 3.57 -8.27 48.05
N ALA A 77 4.75 -7.66 47.90
CA ALA A 77 5.88 -7.87 48.81
C ALA A 77 5.57 -7.40 50.24
N LEU A 78 4.83 -6.30 50.40
CA LEU A 78 4.45 -5.77 51.71
C LEU A 78 3.31 -6.54 52.37
N THR A 79 2.44 -7.19 51.58
CA THR A 79 1.21 -7.85 52.08
C THR A 79 1.21 -9.37 51.96
N SER A 80 2.28 -9.99 51.47
CA SER A 80 2.35 -11.45 51.33
C SER A 80 2.28 -12.14 52.69
N SER A 81 1.62 -13.31 52.71
CA SER A 81 1.49 -14.15 53.92
C SER A 81 2.86 -14.52 54.48
N GLU A 82 3.83 -14.78 53.60
CA GLU A 82 5.21 -15.12 53.92
C GLU A 82 5.97 -13.93 54.54
N GLY A 83 5.79 -12.71 54.01
CA GLY A 83 6.38 -11.49 54.57
C GLY A 83 5.78 -11.07 55.91
N LEU A 84 4.49 -11.36 56.13
CA LEU A 84 3.79 -11.10 57.40
C LEU A 84 4.21 -12.05 58.53
N GLN A 85 4.59 -13.29 58.20
CA GLN A 85 4.99 -14.33 59.17
C GLN A 85 6.49 -14.31 59.47
N ASN A 86 7.34 -14.07 58.46
CA ASN A 86 8.79 -14.24 58.59
C ASN A 86 9.52 -12.98 59.10
N LYS A 87 8.88 -11.81 59.06
CA LYS A 87 9.50 -10.54 59.47
C LYS A 87 9.14 -10.17 60.91
N ARG A 88 10.13 -9.84 61.73
CA ARG A 88 9.94 -9.30 63.09
C ARG A 88 9.35 -7.88 63.03
N LEU A 89 8.04 -7.80 62.85
CA LEU A 89 7.26 -6.56 62.85
C LEU A 89 6.52 -6.40 64.18
N SER A 90 6.25 -5.16 64.58
CA SER A 90 5.35 -4.91 65.72
C SER A 90 3.92 -5.36 65.38
N VAL A 91 3.13 -5.74 66.39
CA VAL A 91 1.71 -6.13 66.21
C VAL A 91 0.94 -5.04 65.45
N LYS A 92 1.18 -3.76 65.79
CA LYS A 92 0.60 -2.60 65.10
C LYS A 92 0.93 -2.56 63.59
N HIS A 93 2.17 -2.85 63.21
CA HIS A 93 2.58 -2.87 61.80
C HIS A 93 2.04 -4.09 61.04
N GLN A 94 1.93 -5.25 61.69
CA GLN A 94 1.31 -6.44 61.10
C GLN A 94 -0.17 -6.20 60.80
N ASP A 95 -0.91 -5.59 61.71
CA ASP A 95 -2.32 -5.27 61.51
C ASP A 95 -2.51 -4.23 60.40
N ALA A 96 -1.66 -3.20 60.34
CA ALA A 96 -1.69 -2.21 59.26
C ALA A 96 -1.41 -2.83 57.88
N ARG A 97 -0.49 -3.80 57.79
CA ARG A 97 -0.24 -4.53 56.53
C ARG A 97 -1.41 -5.44 56.14
N LYS A 98 -2.11 -6.07 57.09
CA LYS A 98 -3.36 -6.82 56.81
C LYS A 98 -4.47 -5.91 56.32
N ILE A 99 -4.57 -4.69 56.86
CA ILE A 99 -5.52 -3.67 56.37
C ILE A 99 -5.17 -3.28 54.93
N LEU A 100 -3.89 -3.05 54.63
CA LEU A 100 -3.44 -2.77 53.26
C LEU A 100 -3.74 -3.94 52.30
N GLN A 101 -3.59 -5.18 52.76
CA GLN A 101 -3.93 -6.37 51.98
C GLN A 101 -5.42 -6.37 51.59
N LYS A 102 -6.30 -6.04 52.54
CA LYS A 102 -7.75 -5.94 52.29
C LYS A 102 -8.11 -4.75 51.38
N ALA A 103 -7.39 -3.64 51.50
CA ALA A 103 -7.64 -2.44 50.72
C ALA A 103 -7.14 -2.53 49.26
N GLY A 104 -6.20 -3.44 48.97
CA GLY A 104 -5.62 -3.62 47.64
C GLY A 104 -4.61 -2.53 47.23
N PRO A 105 -4.05 -2.62 46.01
CA PRO A 105 -2.99 -1.72 45.53
C PRO A 105 -3.51 -0.38 44.99
N ASP A 106 -4.83 -0.19 44.91
CA ASP A 106 -5.45 0.92 44.18
C ASP A 106 -4.97 2.29 44.65
N ARG A 107 -4.86 2.52 45.96
CA ARG A 107 -4.35 3.79 46.49
C ARG A 107 -2.91 4.06 46.06
N LEU A 108 -2.07 3.03 46.03
CA LEU A 108 -0.66 3.13 45.61
C LEU A 108 -0.56 3.46 44.10
N LEU A 109 -1.47 2.91 43.30
CA LEU A 109 -1.57 3.22 41.87
C LEU A 109 -2.15 4.61 41.62
N GLN A 110 -3.12 5.06 42.44
CA GLN A 110 -3.73 6.39 42.36
C GLN A 110 -2.73 7.51 42.67
N VAL A 111 -1.94 7.36 43.73
CA VAL A 111 -0.92 8.37 44.08
C VAL A 111 0.21 8.43 43.04
N ALA A 112 0.44 7.37 42.29
CA ALA A 112 1.43 7.30 41.22
C ALA A 112 0.87 7.71 39.84
N GLY A 113 -0.40 8.14 39.75
CA GLY A 113 -1.04 8.57 38.51
C GLY A 113 -1.41 7.43 37.55
N PHE A 114 -1.35 6.17 38.00
CA PHE A 114 -1.81 5.00 37.21
C PHE A 114 -3.31 4.75 37.36
N LEU A 115 -3.97 5.42 38.31
CA LEU A 115 -5.42 5.45 38.50
C LEU A 115 -5.87 6.89 38.81
N PRO A 116 -7.07 7.32 38.35
CA PRO A 116 -7.57 8.66 38.61
C PRO A 116 -7.84 8.91 40.11
N GLN A 117 -7.63 10.15 40.57
CA GLN A 117 -7.91 10.56 41.96
C GLN A 117 -9.36 11.00 42.11
N GLY A 118 -10.21 10.15 42.67
CA GLY A 118 -11.56 10.52 43.09
C GLY A 118 -12.53 9.35 43.18
N GLU A 119 -13.54 9.51 44.03
CA GLU A 119 -14.73 8.64 44.10
C GLU A 119 -15.69 8.82 42.91
N GLN A 120 -15.36 9.69 41.95
CA GLN A 120 -16.09 9.80 40.70
C GLN A 120 -15.61 8.71 39.72
N LEU A 121 -16.53 7.77 39.48
CA LEU A 121 -16.46 6.64 38.54
C LEU A 121 -15.68 5.42 39.02
N LYS A 122 -16.07 4.88 40.19
CA LYS A 122 -16.05 3.43 40.39
C LYS A 122 -17.16 2.77 39.56
N LEU A 123 -16.90 2.59 38.28
CA LEU A 123 -17.30 1.36 37.60
C LEU A 123 -16.00 0.59 37.39
N SER A 124 -15.65 -0.29 38.34
CA SER A 124 -14.53 -1.21 38.22
C SER A 124 -14.88 -2.29 37.19
N ALA A 125 -14.87 -1.90 35.93
CA ALA A 125 -14.91 -2.78 34.79
C ALA A 125 -13.49 -2.85 34.23
N HIS A 126 -12.97 -4.06 34.03
CA HIS A 126 -11.79 -4.30 33.19
C HIS A 126 -11.92 -3.49 31.87
N PRO A 127 -10.86 -3.00 31.21
CA PRO A 127 -11.00 -2.25 29.95
C PRO A 127 -11.93 -2.92 28.92
N GLU A 128 -11.92 -4.25 28.88
CA GLU A 128 -12.86 -5.07 28.10
C GLU A 128 -14.33 -4.92 28.53
N ARG A 129 -14.59 -4.88 29.84
CA ARG A 129 -15.93 -4.63 30.41
C ARG A 129 -16.37 -3.17 30.20
N TYR A 130 -15.45 -2.20 30.21
CA TYR A 130 -15.78 -0.80 29.92
C TYR A 130 -16.16 -0.62 28.45
N GLN A 131 -15.40 -1.23 27.54
CA GLN A 131 -15.78 -1.31 26.13
C GLN A 131 -17.12 -2.05 25.96
N GLN A 132 -17.37 -3.16 26.65
CA GLN A 132 -18.65 -3.87 26.59
C GLN A 132 -19.82 -3.03 27.13
N ILE A 133 -19.63 -2.26 28.20
CA ILE A 133 -20.64 -1.33 28.73
C ILE A 133 -20.88 -0.17 27.75
N GLN A 134 -19.84 0.39 27.15
CA GLN A 134 -19.99 1.39 26.07
C GLN A 134 -20.68 0.80 24.84
N ARG A 135 -20.45 -0.47 24.50
CA ARG A 135 -21.15 -1.20 23.42
C ARG A 135 -22.63 -1.38 23.72
N ILE A 136 -22.99 -1.75 24.96
CA ILE A 136 -24.39 -1.85 25.39
C ILE A 136 -25.03 -0.47 25.37
N ALA A 137 -24.39 0.55 25.93
CA ALA A 137 -24.89 1.92 25.95
C ALA A 137 -25.07 2.51 24.53
N SER A 138 -24.09 2.32 23.65
CA SER A 138 -24.15 2.76 22.24
C SER A 138 -25.17 1.94 21.43
N GLY A 139 -25.35 0.66 21.75
CA GLY A 139 -26.36 -0.19 21.13
C GLY A 139 -27.78 0.18 21.54
N LEU A 140 -27.97 0.61 22.78
CA LEU A 140 -29.23 1.16 23.29
C LEU A 140 -29.52 2.55 22.71
N SER A 141 -28.50 3.39 22.53
CA SER A 141 -28.66 4.74 21.95
C SER A 141 -28.97 4.75 20.44
N MET A 142 -28.78 3.63 19.75
CA MET A 142 -29.08 3.46 18.32
C MET A 142 -30.45 2.81 18.05
N ILE A 143 -31.22 2.53 19.11
CA ILE A 143 -32.57 1.98 18.97
C ILE A 143 -33.47 3.08 18.39
N PRO A 144 -34.10 2.86 17.22
CA PRO A 144 -35.10 3.80 16.72
C PRO A 144 -36.31 3.72 17.64
N VAL A 145 -36.49 4.72 18.50
CA VAL A 145 -37.65 4.87 19.40
C VAL A 145 -38.97 5.02 18.62
N GLN A 146 -38.88 5.17 17.29
CA GLN A 146 -40.01 5.41 16.38
C GLN A 146 -40.94 4.20 16.20
N ASP A 147 -40.50 2.98 16.51
CA ASP A 147 -41.31 1.76 16.37
C ASP A 147 -42.05 1.36 17.67
N ALA A 148 -41.83 2.08 18.78
CA ALA A 148 -42.53 1.81 20.04
C ALA A 148 -43.91 2.50 20.03
N THR A 149 -44.97 1.70 20.11
CA THR A 149 -46.36 2.18 20.10
C THR A 149 -46.76 2.91 21.37
N ASP A 150 -46.13 2.57 22.50
CA ASP A 150 -46.24 3.30 23.76
C ASP A 150 -44.97 3.17 24.63
N PHE A 151 -45.02 3.79 25.82
CA PHE A 151 -43.91 3.78 26.77
C PHE A 151 -43.66 2.40 27.41
N ILE A 152 -44.69 1.55 27.52
CA ILE A 152 -44.57 0.20 28.08
C ILE A 152 -43.87 -0.70 27.06
N ASP A 153 -44.25 -0.63 25.78
CA ASP A 153 -43.57 -1.33 24.69
C ASP A 153 -42.10 -0.92 24.56
N LEU A 154 -41.78 0.36 24.79
CA LEU A 154 -40.41 0.85 24.83
C LEU A 154 -39.63 0.26 26.01
N ILE A 155 -40.20 0.24 27.21
CA ILE A 155 -39.59 -0.33 28.41
C ILE A 155 -39.37 -1.84 28.23
N ASP A 156 -40.38 -2.57 27.77
CA ASP A 156 -40.32 -4.01 27.48
C ASP A 156 -39.25 -4.33 26.43
N PHE A 157 -39.16 -3.52 25.39
CA PHE A 157 -38.15 -3.68 24.35
C PHE A 157 -36.74 -3.38 24.87
N LEU A 158 -36.59 -2.31 25.66
CA LEU A 158 -35.32 -1.95 26.30
C LEU A 158 -34.89 -3.00 27.32
N GLU A 159 -35.81 -3.55 28.11
CA GLU A 159 -35.55 -4.66 29.02
C GLU A 159 -35.17 -5.92 28.26
N ARG A 160 -35.85 -6.29 27.18
CA ARG A 160 -35.48 -7.46 26.34
C ARG A 160 -34.10 -7.29 25.69
N GLU A 161 -33.78 -6.11 25.18
CA GLU A 161 -32.46 -5.80 24.61
C GLU A 161 -31.38 -5.75 25.69
N PHE A 162 -31.67 -5.16 26.86
CA PHE A 162 -30.76 -5.12 27.98
C PHE A 162 -30.51 -6.53 28.53
N ILE A 163 -31.54 -7.33 28.75
CA ILE A 163 -31.45 -8.71 29.26
C ILE A 163 -30.73 -9.61 28.25
N SER A 164 -31.08 -9.58 26.96
CA SER A 164 -30.39 -10.39 25.94
C SER A 164 -28.90 -10.06 25.81
N ARG A 165 -28.50 -8.81 26.06
CA ARG A 165 -27.09 -8.36 26.02
C ARG A 165 -26.36 -8.47 27.37
N THR A 166 -27.05 -8.39 28.50
CA THR A 166 -26.49 -8.52 29.87
C THR A 166 -26.47 -9.97 30.38
N PHE A 167 -27.29 -10.85 29.81
CA PHE A 167 -27.17 -12.30 29.96
C PHE A 167 -25.77 -12.78 29.59
N GLY A 168 -25.20 -12.16 28.55
CA GLY A 168 -23.77 -12.09 28.20
C GLY A 168 -22.81 -12.13 29.39
N LEU A 169 -23.03 -11.19 30.31
CA LEU A 169 -22.11 -10.83 31.37
C LEU A 169 -22.27 -11.69 32.63
N LYS A 170 -23.49 -12.17 32.90
CA LYS A 170 -23.78 -13.05 34.04
C LYS A 170 -23.23 -14.46 33.80
N HIS A 171 -23.43 -14.99 32.59
CA HIS A 171 -22.91 -16.30 32.19
C HIS A 171 -21.37 -16.28 32.02
N LEU A 172 -20.78 -15.24 31.43
CA LEU A 172 -19.31 -15.07 31.40
C LEU A 172 -18.67 -14.95 32.79
N ALA A 173 -19.36 -14.33 33.76
CA ALA A 173 -18.90 -14.22 35.13
C ALA A 173 -18.98 -15.58 35.87
N GLU A 174 -20.06 -16.34 35.66
CA GLU A 174 -20.25 -17.68 36.23
C GLU A 174 -19.28 -18.71 35.61
N MET A 175 -19.07 -18.66 34.29
CA MET A 175 -18.11 -19.52 33.57
C MET A 175 -16.64 -19.23 33.88
N SER A 176 -16.32 -17.98 34.26
CA SER A 176 -14.96 -17.62 34.68
C SER A 176 -14.55 -18.20 36.03
N ALA A 177 -15.52 -18.72 36.80
CA ALA A 177 -15.28 -19.31 38.10
C ALA A 177 -14.94 -20.82 38.04
N GLU A 178 -15.55 -21.62 37.15
CA GLU A 178 -15.44 -23.10 37.24
C GLU A 178 -15.40 -23.92 35.91
N GLU A 179 -15.58 -23.35 34.70
CA GLU A 179 -15.72 -24.14 33.45
C GLU A 179 -14.72 -23.84 32.29
N GLU A 180 -13.44 -23.54 32.56
CA GLU A 180 -12.43 -23.41 31.48
C GLU A 180 -12.05 -24.75 30.79
N LEU A 181 -12.55 -25.89 31.27
CA LEU A 181 -11.96 -27.23 31.03
C LEU A 181 -12.84 -28.27 30.30
N SER A 182 -14.14 -28.06 30.10
CA SER A 182 -14.97 -29.04 29.39
C SER A 182 -14.91 -28.80 27.87
N ASP A 183 -14.09 -29.61 27.18
CA ASP A 183 -14.08 -29.67 25.72
C ASP A 183 -15.38 -30.35 25.26
N GLN A 184 -16.27 -29.62 24.58
CA GLN A 184 -17.49 -30.22 24.04
C GLN A 184 -17.22 -30.84 22.68
N TYR A 185 -17.45 -32.14 22.55
CA TYR A 185 -17.24 -32.88 21.31
C TYR A 185 -18.48 -32.84 20.41
N LEU A 186 -18.30 -32.29 19.20
CA LEU A 186 -19.33 -32.09 18.18
C LEU A 186 -18.96 -32.84 16.90
N SER A 187 -19.89 -33.68 16.46
CA SER A 187 -19.87 -34.43 15.21
C SER A 187 -21.06 -34.01 14.36
N GLU A 188 -20.99 -34.11 13.03
CA GLU A 188 -22.13 -33.71 12.18
C GLU A 188 -23.46 -34.40 12.52
N LYS A 189 -23.41 -35.58 13.16
CA LYS A 189 -24.56 -36.38 13.57
C LYS A 189 -25.26 -35.91 14.85
N ASN A 190 -24.59 -35.15 15.72
CA ASN A 190 -25.16 -34.72 17.01
C ASN A 190 -25.28 -33.19 17.15
N ILE A 191 -24.87 -32.41 16.14
CA ILE A 191 -24.98 -30.94 16.16
C ILE A 191 -26.43 -30.49 16.36
N ASP A 192 -27.37 -31.14 15.69
CA ASP A 192 -28.77 -30.69 15.71
C ASP A 192 -29.42 -30.82 17.10
N ASP A 193 -29.23 -31.96 17.76
CA ASP A 193 -29.73 -32.20 19.11
C ASP A 193 -28.97 -31.34 20.14
N TRP A 194 -27.66 -31.23 19.98
CA TRP A 194 -26.81 -30.46 20.89
C TRP A 194 -27.11 -28.96 20.83
N VAL A 195 -27.29 -28.37 19.63
CA VAL A 195 -27.63 -26.95 19.49
C VAL A 195 -28.98 -26.65 20.14
N THR A 196 -29.98 -27.53 19.94
CA THR A 196 -31.30 -27.39 20.56
C THR A 196 -31.19 -27.42 22.09
N GLN A 197 -30.50 -28.42 22.65
CA GLN A 197 -30.28 -28.52 24.10
C GLN A 197 -29.48 -27.33 24.66
N TRP A 198 -28.44 -26.89 23.96
CA TRP A 198 -27.65 -25.74 24.40
C TRP A 198 -28.51 -24.48 24.43
N ILE A 199 -29.35 -24.27 23.42
CA ILE A 199 -30.30 -23.15 23.38
C ILE A 199 -31.29 -23.23 24.54
N GLU A 200 -31.97 -24.37 24.72
CA GLU A 200 -32.98 -24.55 25.78
C GLU A 200 -32.41 -24.33 27.18
N ASN A 201 -31.18 -24.81 27.41
CA ASN A 201 -30.54 -24.73 28.71
C ASN A 201 -29.92 -23.35 29.00
N ASN A 202 -29.61 -22.57 27.96
CA ASN A 202 -28.85 -21.32 28.11
C ASN A 202 -29.63 -20.08 27.65
N ILE A 203 -30.84 -20.19 27.10
CA ILE A 203 -31.58 -19.05 26.57
C ILE A 203 -33.01 -19.07 27.10
N TYR A 204 -33.35 -18.07 27.92
CA TYR A 204 -34.61 -18.01 28.68
C TYR A 204 -35.79 -17.37 27.93
N MET A 205 -35.66 -17.08 26.63
CA MET A 205 -36.69 -16.45 25.79
C MET A 205 -36.83 -17.16 24.43
N GLU A 206 -38.00 -17.07 23.79
CA GLU A 206 -38.20 -17.55 22.42
C GLU A 206 -37.19 -16.90 21.47
N LEU A 207 -36.29 -17.72 20.92
CA LEU A 207 -35.36 -17.25 19.91
C LEU A 207 -36.08 -16.98 18.61
N ASN A 208 -35.66 -15.89 17.97
CA ASN A 208 -35.88 -15.70 16.55
C ASN A 208 -35.31 -16.92 15.78
N PRO A 209 -36.14 -17.67 15.02
CA PRO A 209 -35.70 -18.86 14.27
C PRO A 209 -34.54 -18.61 13.30
N SER A 210 -34.36 -17.36 12.85
CA SER A 210 -33.21 -16.95 12.04
C SER A 210 -31.87 -17.09 12.79
N ILE A 211 -31.83 -16.72 14.08
CA ILE A 211 -30.63 -16.76 14.91
C ILE A 211 -30.23 -18.21 15.16
N GLU A 212 -31.17 -19.06 15.58
CA GLU A 212 -30.94 -20.49 15.78
C GLU A 212 -30.38 -21.15 14.51
N LYS A 213 -31.04 -20.92 13.37
CA LYS A 213 -30.62 -21.48 12.08
C LYS A 213 -29.20 -21.04 11.71
N ARG A 214 -28.80 -19.81 12.04
CA ARG A 214 -27.45 -19.30 11.78
C ARG A 214 -26.42 -19.86 12.72
N PHE A 215 -26.76 -19.98 14.00
CA PHE A 215 -25.89 -20.60 15.00
C PHE A 215 -25.60 -22.05 14.66
N ARG A 216 -26.65 -22.82 14.36
CA ARG A 216 -26.56 -24.19 13.85
C ARG A 216 -25.63 -24.28 12.62
N ARG A 217 -25.83 -23.42 11.62
CA ARG A 217 -24.95 -23.33 10.42
C ARG A 217 -23.51 -22.98 10.74
N ALA A 218 -23.27 -22.11 11.72
CA ALA A 218 -21.92 -21.71 12.12
C ALA A 218 -21.17 -22.88 12.78
N ILE A 219 -21.85 -23.62 13.66
CA ILE A 219 -21.31 -24.85 14.28
C ILE A 219 -21.01 -25.89 13.20
N TYR A 220 -21.96 -26.19 12.30
CA TYR A 220 -21.72 -27.08 11.15
C TYR A 220 -20.50 -26.67 10.32
N LYS A 221 -20.34 -25.37 10.06
CA LYS A 221 -19.19 -24.85 9.30
C LYS A 221 -17.88 -25.11 10.06
N LEU A 222 -17.83 -24.85 11.36
CA LEU A 222 -16.64 -25.07 12.19
C LEU A 222 -16.27 -26.56 12.23
N THR A 223 -17.25 -27.44 12.43
CA THR A 223 -17.05 -28.90 12.43
C THR A 223 -16.51 -29.40 11.10
N ARG A 224 -17.05 -28.92 9.96
CA ARG A 224 -16.50 -29.22 8.62
C ARG A 224 -15.08 -28.72 8.40
N GLN A 225 -14.67 -27.68 9.12
CA GLN A 225 -13.31 -27.13 9.12
C GLN A 225 -12.39 -27.83 10.13
N GLY A 226 -12.79 -29.00 10.63
CA GLY A 226 -12.05 -29.85 11.55
C GLY A 226 -12.13 -29.42 13.02
N ARG A 227 -13.01 -28.48 13.38
CA ARG A 227 -13.24 -28.07 14.78
C ARG A 227 -14.34 -28.92 15.40
N HIS A 228 -13.93 -30.11 15.86
CA HIS A 228 -14.81 -31.06 16.55
C HIS A 228 -14.89 -30.81 18.06
N THR A 229 -13.98 -30.03 18.63
CA THR A 229 -14.03 -29.62 20.03
C THR A 229 -14.14 -28.11 20.12
N LEU A 230 -15.17 -27.64 20.83
CA LEU A 230 -15.37 -26.23 21.11
C LEU A 230 -15.51 -26.05 22.62
N LYS A 231 -14.90 -24.99 23.15
CA LYS A 231 -15.10 -24.60 24.55
C LYS A 231 -16.41 -23.85 24.69
N SER A 232 -17.04 -23.98 25.85
CA SER A 232 -18.27 -23.25 26.17
C SER A 232 -18.14 -21.73 25.93
N ARG A 233 -16.97 -21.12 26.23
CA ARG A 233 -16.71 -19.69 25.97
C ARG A 233 -16.66 -19.36 24.46
N GLU A 234 -16.11 -20.24 23.64
CA GLU A 234 -16.05 -20.07 22.18
C GLU A 234 -17.45 -20.14 21.56
N ILE A 235 -18.25 -21.08 22.04
CA ILE A 235 -19.65 -21.27 21.65
C ILE A 235 -20.47 -20.02 22.01
N PHE A 236 -20.28 -19.52 23.23
CA PHE A 236 -20.97 -18.34 23.72
C PHE A 236 -20.64 -17.08 22.92
N GLU A 237 -19.35 -16.80 22.70
CA GLU A 237 -18.91 -15.65 21.92
C GLU A 237 -19.36 -15.76 20.45
N LEU A 238 -19.39 -16.97 19.89
CA LEU A 238 -19.95 -17.22 18.56
C LEU A 238 -21.46 -16.89 18.51
N TYR A 239 -22.22 -17.32 19.51
CA TYR A 239 -23.64 -17.00 19.62
C TYR A 239 -23.87 -15.48 19.75
N LEU A 240 -23.13 -14.80 20.64
CA LEU A 240 -23.21 -13.34 20.80
C LEU A 240 -22.89 -12.60 19.50
N SER A 241 -21.86 -13.03 18.77
CA SER A 241 -21.51 -12.45 17.47
C SER A 241 -22.66 -12.59 16.45
N ILE A 242 -23.42 -13.69 16.47
CA ILE A 242 -24.58 -13.86 15.59
C ILE A 242 -25.72 -12.95 16.02
N LEU A 243 -25.99 -12.87 17.33
CA LEU A 243 -27.04 -12.04 17.90
C LEU A 243 -26.82 -10.55 17.60
N GLU A 244 -25.60 -10.04 17.83
CA GLU A 244 -25.24 -8.63 17.58
C GLU A 244 -25.41 -8.23 16.12
N ASN A 245 -25.19 -9.17 15.20
CA ASN A 245 -25.31 -8.95 13.77
C ASN A 245 -26.76 -9.10 13.25
N GLU A 246 -27.71 -9.64 14.04
CA GLU A 246 -29.08 -9.91 13.59
C GLU A 246 -29.81 -8.67 13.06
N LYS A 247 -29.60 -7.50 13.66
CA LYS A 247 -30.21 -6.24 13.21
C LYS A 247 -29.73 -5.84 11.81
N ILE A 248 -28.42 -5.96 11.55
CA ILE A 248 -27.82 -5.71 10.24
C ILE A 248 -28.37 -6.70 9.22
N TYR A 249 -28.47 -7.97 9.61
CA TYR A 249 -28.95 -9.03 8.75
C TYR A 249 -30.41 -8.84 8.30
N ARG A 250 -31.30 -8.39 9.19
CA ARG A 250 -32.71 -8.13 8.85
C ARG A 250 -32.87 -6.97 7.87
N LYS A 251 -32.07 -5.91 8.03
CA LYS A 251 -32.16 -4.68 7.21
C LYS A 251 -31.45 -4.78 5.86
N ILE A 252 -30.26 -5.37 5.81
CA ILE A 252 -29.39 -5.37 4.62
C ILE A 252 -29.27 -6.76 3.98
N GLU A 253 -29.03 -7.81 4.76
CA GLU A 253 -28.74 -9.14 4.18
C GLU A 253 -29.95 -9.88 3.60
N SER A 254 -31.15 -9.38 3.84
CA SER A 254 -32.36 -9.78 3.11
C SER A 254 -32.29 -9.37 1.63
N VAL A 255 -31.52 -8.34 1.30
CA VAL A 255 -31.39 -7.77 -0.05
C VAL A 255 -30.04 -8.16 -0.67
N PHE A 256 -28.93 -7.94 0.04
CA PHE A 256 -27.59 -8.30 -0.44
C PHE A 256 -26.63 -8.64 0.71
N LYS A 257 -25.70 -9.56 0.44
CA LYS A 257 -24.76 -10.10 1.43
C LYS A 257 -23.33 -9.89 1.00
N ILE A 258 -22.53 -9.25 1.85
CA ILE A 258 -21.07 -9.11 1.68
C ILE A 258 -20.37 -9.98 2.71
N ARG A 259 -19.53 -10.93 2.30
CA ARG A 259 -18.78 -11.78 3.24
C ARG A 259 -17.33 -11.90 2.81
N VAL A 260 -16.40 -11.62 3.70
CA VAL A 260 -14.97 -11.91 3.48
C VAL A 260 -14.81 -13.42 3.33
N SER A 261 -14.30 -13.85 2.18
CA SER A 261 -13.95 -15.24 1.93
C SER A 261 -12.47 -15.51 2.13
N GLN A 262 -11.63 -14.53 1.81
CA GLN A 262 -10.18 -14.70 1.81
C GLN A 262 -9.49 -13.35 2.02
N CYS A 263 -8.36 -13.39 2.72
CA CYS A 263 -7.40 -12.29 2.76
C CYS A 263 -6.02 -12.85 2.46
N GLN A 264 -5.30 -12.22 1.54
CA GLN A 264 -3.94 -12.61 1.16
C GLN A 264 -3.00 -11.42 1.32
N PHE A 265 -1.78 -11.71 1.75
CA PHE A 265 -0.70 -10.76 1.81
C PHE A 265 0.43 -11.21 0.91
N SER A 266 1.00 -10.28 0.15
CA SER A 266 2.16 -10.54 -0.69
C SER A 266 3.14 -9.40 -0.56
N ASP A 267 4.38 -9.73 -0.25
CA ASP A 267 5.47 -8.78 -0.27
C ASP A 267 5.84 -8.47 -1.72
N LEU A 268 5.92 -7.16 -2.03
CA LEU A 268 6.24 -6.68 -3.37
C LEU A 268 7.72 -6.34 -3.52
N THR A 269 8.35 -5.85 -2.45
CA THR A 269 9.75 -5.42 -2.47
C THR A 269 10.67 -6.58 -2.85
N PHE A 270 11.62 -6.31 -3.74
CA PHE A 270 12.80 -7.15 -3.93
C PHE A 270 14.07 -6.29 -3.95
N SER A 271 15.19 -6.88 -3.56
CA SER A 271 16.47 -6.19 -3.48
C SER A 271 17.24 -6.29 -4.79
N ILE A 272 17.67 -5.15 -5.34
CA ILE A 272 18.58 -5.11 -6.48
C ILE A 272 19.98 -5.59 -6.08
N LEU A 273 20.37 -5.44 -4.81
CA LEU A 273 21.68 -5.86 -4.30
C LEU A 273 21.84 -7.39 -4.30
N GLU A 274 20.74 -8.12 -4.26
CA GLU A 274 20.73 -9.59 -4.33
C GLU A 274 20.96 -10.12 -5.75
N LEU A 275 20.87 -9.27 -6.77
CA LEU A 275 21.16 -9.64 -8.17
C LEU A 275 22.66 -9.61 -8.49
N ASP A 276 23.48 -9.07 -7.59
CA ASP A 276 24.92 -9.06 -7.79
C ASP A 276 25.55 -10.36 -7.26
N ASP A 277 25.74 -11.33 -8.15
CA ASP A 277 26.39 -12.60 -7.82
C ASP A 277 27.92 -12.50 -7.70
N SER A 278 28.53 -11.35 -8.02
CA SER A 278 29.99 -11.18 -8.05
C SER A 278 30.65 -11.01 -6.69
N GLY A 279 29.86 -10.63 -5.66
CA GLY A 279 30.37 -10.34 -4.32
C GLY A 279 31.19 -9.05 -4.23
N ASP A 280 31.11 -8.17 -5.22
CA ASP A 280 31.81 -6.89 -5.24
C ASP A 280 31.26 -5.95 -4.17
N ARG A 281 32.04 -5.77 -3.12
CA ARG A 281 31.67 -4.93 -1.97
C ARG A 281 31.57 -3.46 -2.34
N ASP A 282 32.46 -2.95 -3.18
CA ASP A 282 32.50 -1.53 -3.55
C ASP A 282 31.28 -1.16 -4.39
N PHE A 283 30.86 -2.04 -5.30
CA PHE A 283 29.64 -1.87 -6.08
C PHE A 283 28.38 -1.86 -5.19
N ARG A 284 28.28 -2.83 -4.27
CA ARG A 284 27.15 -2.90 -3.33
C ARG A 284 27.10 -1.69 -2.40
N ASP A 285 28.25 -1.24 -1.91
CA ASP A 285 28.35 -0.04 -1.07
C ASP A 285 27.95 1.21 -1.85
N LYS A 286 28.38 1.35 -3.12
CA LYS A 286 27.94 2.45 -4.00
C LYS A 286 26.41 2.47 -4.16
N LEU A 287 25.79 1.33 -4.47
CA LEU A 287 24.33 1.23 -4.61
C LEU A 287 23.62 1.54 -3.30
N MET A 288 24.11 1.01 -2.17
CA MET A 288 23.54 1.29 -0.86
C MET A 288 23.58 2.79 -0.54
N GLN A 289 24.70 3.47 -0.80
CA GLN A 289 24.82 4.92 -0.60
C GLN A 289 23.82 5.70 -1.48
N LEU A 290 23.63 5.29 -2.73
CA LEU A 290 22.62 5.89 -3.61
C LEU A 290 21.19 5.71 -3.07
N PHE A 291 20.87 4.53 -2.53
CA PHE A 291 19.54 4.27 -1.98
C PHE A 291 19.28 5.06 -0.69
N LEU A 292 20.29 5.15 0.19
CA LEU A 292 20.24 6.00 1.38
C LEU A 292 20.10 7.48 1.01
N TYR A 293 20.81 7.93 -0.03
CA TYR A 293 20.68 9.29 -0.57
C TYR A 293 19.26 9.57 -1.07
N ALA A 294 18.69 8.63 -1.85
CA ALA A 294 17.34 8.75 -2.40
C ALA A 294 16.27 8.85 -1.29
N GLU A 295 16.28 7.90 -0.34
CA GLU A 295 15.36 7.91 0.81
C GLU A 295 15.54 9.17 1.66
N SER A 296 16.79 9.64 1.84
CA SER A 296 17.05 10.88 2.56
C SER A 296 16.42 12.09 1.87
N ARG A 297 16.56 12.22 0.54
CA ARG A 297 15.95 13.32 -0.22
C ARG A 297 14.43 13.28 -0.25
N LEU A 298 13.85 12.08 -0.28
CA LEU A 298 12.40 11.93 -0.27
C LEU A 298 11.81 12.23 1.12
N ARG A 299 12.53 11.92 2.20
CA ARG A 299 12.00 11.97 3.57
C ARG A 299 12.34 13.21 4.37
N PHE A 300 13.44 13.90 4.04
CA PHE A 300 13.92 15.02 4.84
C PHE A 300 13.95 16.34 4.05
N SER A 301 13.80 17.44 4.78
CA SER A 301 13.90 18.79 4.21
C SER A 301 15.36 19.19 3.99
N GLY A 302 15.61 20.17 3.11
CA GLY A 302 16.98 20.60 2.76
C GLY A 302 17.76 21.21 3.93
N ASP A 303 17.08 21.86 4.88
CA ASP A 303 17.73 22.44 6.06
C ASP A 303 18.08 21.37 7.13
N ASP A 304 17.30 20.28 7.21
CA ASP A 304 17.60 19.13 8.07
C ASP A 304 18.68 18.22 7.45
N TYR A 305 18.78 18.20 6.12
CA TYR A 305 19.80 17.44 5.39
C TYR A 305 21.22 17.92 5.73
N LEU A 306 21.46 19.22 5.85
CA LEU A 306 22.80 19.76 6.10
C LEU A 306 23.20 19.81 7.59
N LYS A 307 22.24 19.77 8.52
CA LYS A 307 22.52 19.93 9.97
C LYS A 307 22.79 18.61 10.71
N GLU A 308 22.30 17.48 10.19
CA GLU A 308 22.37 16.18 10.89
C GLU A 308 22.65 14.96 9.96
N SER A 309 23.18 15.16 8.74
CA SER A 309 23.47 14.08 7.77
C SER A 309 24.41 12.98 8.26
N HIS A 310 25.05 13.16 9.42
CA HIS A 310 26.08 12.27 9.95
C HIS A 310 25.76 11.66 11.32
N SER A 311 24.55 11.81 11.86
CA SER A 311 24.20 11.08 13.09
C SER A 311 24.01 9.59 12.81
N ASP A 312 24.62 8.73 13.63
CA ASP A 312 24.49 7.27 13.54
C ASP A 312 23.03 6.81 13.59
N GLU A 313 22.19 7.52 14.34
CA GLU A 313 20.76 7.24 14.46
C GLU A 313 20.01 7.43 13.14
N ARG A 314 20.29 8.50 12.40
CA ARG A 314 19.66 8.76 11.10
C ARG A 314 20.11 7.76 10.04
N GLN A 315 21.37 7.35 10.04
CA GLN A 315 21.85 6.29 9.16
C GLN A 315 21.21 4.94 9.48
N ARG A 316 21.05 4.59 10.77
CA ARG A 316 20.34 3.37 11.19
C ARG A 316 18.88 3.40 10.76
N TYR A 317 18.20 4.54 10.92
CA TYR A 317 16.83 4.72 10.45
C TYR A 317 16.72 4.52 8.94
N LEU A 318 17.56 5.20 8.15
CA LEU A 318 17.54 5.08 6.68
C LEU A 318 17.87 3.67 6.20
N ARG A 319 18.80 2.95 6.85
CA ARG A 319 19.05 1.53 6.55
C ARG A 319 17.83 0.67 6.83
N GLY A 320 17.09 0.95 7.91
CA GLY A 320 15.79 0.33 8.17
C GLY A 320 14.79 0.60 7.05
N VAL A 321 14.64 1.86 6.65
CA VAL A 321 13.74 2.26 5.54
C VAL A 321 14.10 1.58 4.21
N VAL A 322 15.39 1.47 3.89
CA VAL A 322 15.84 0.79 2.68
C VAL A 322 15.42 -0.69 2.74
N ALA A 323 15.55 -1.33 3.91
CA ALA A 323 15.14 -2.70 4.16
C ALA A 323 13.63 -2.92 4.30
N ASP A 324 12.83 -1.87 4.53
CA ASP A 324 11.38 -2.00 4.72
C ASP A 324 10.68 -2.62 3.51
N VAL A 325 9.65 -3.42 3.77
CA VAL A 325 8.90 -4.12 2.72
C VAL A 325 7.59 -3.38 2.42
N VAL A 326 7.26 -3.26 1.14
CA VAL A 326 5.92 -2.89 0.70
C VAL A 326 5.10 -4.15 0.60
N THR A 327 4.05 -4.24 1.39
CA THR A 327 3.14 -5.38 1.39
C THR A 327 1.83 -5.00 0.71
N LYS A 328 1.33 -5.88 -0.16
CA LYS A 328 -0.01 -5.78 -0.73
C LYS A 328 -0.97 -6.65 0.08
N ALA A 329 -2.06 -6.05 0.53
CA ALA A 329 -3.22 -6.79 1.05
C ALA A 329 -4.26 -6.95 -0.07
N SER A 330 -4.79 -8.17 -0.24
CA SER A 330 -5.91 -8.46 -1.13
C SER A 330 -7.03 -9.13 -0.34
N VAL A 331 -8.20 -8.48 -0.27
CA VAL A 331 -9.38 -8.94 0.45
C VAL A 331 -10.45 -9.35 -0.54
N THR A 332 -10.72 -10.65 -0.61
CA THR A 332 -11.77 -11.20 -1.47
C THR A 332 -13.06 -11.32 -0.67
N CYS A 333 -14.11 -10.69 -1.18
CA CYS A 333 -15.45 -10.73 -0.64
C CYS A 333 -16.40 -11.45 -1.60
N ILE A 334 -17.27 -12.29 -1.03
CA ILE A 334 -18.42 -12.85 -1.72
C ILE A 334 -19.58 -11.88 -1.55
N PHE A 335 -20.06 -11.40 -2.68
CA PHE A 335 -21.22 -10.55 -2.82
C PHE A 335 -22.38 -11.44 -3.29
N GLN A 336 -23.51 -11.41 -2.59
CA GLN A 336 -24.72 -12.15 -3.01
C GLN A 336 -25.89 -11.18 -3.10
N THR A 337 -26.63 -11.22 -4.20
CA THR A 337 -27.83 -10.40 -4.41
C THR A 337 -28.99 -11.28 -4.85
N TYR A 338 -30.21 -10.85 -4.56
CA TYR A 338 -31.44 -11.52 -4.98
C TYR A 338 -32.16 -10.62 -6.00
N ARG A 339 -31.83 -10.78 -7.28
CA ARG A 339 -32.52 -10.08 -8.40
C ARG A 339 -33.60 -11.01 -8.96
N ASN A 340 -34.83 -10.54 -9.07
CA ASN A 340 -35.96 -11.33 -9.59
C ASN A 340 -36.10 -12.72 -8.92
N GLN A 341 -35.87 -12.80 -7.60
CA GLN A 341 -35.85 -14.05 -6.81
C GLN A 341 -34.76 -15.05 -7.20
N GLN A 342 -33.86 -14.71 -8.12
CA GLN A 342 -32.68 -15.50 -8.44
C GLN A 342 -31.47 -15.02 -7.62
N LYS A 343 -30.75 -15.99 -7.05
CA LYS A 343 -29.55 -15.73 -6.27
C LYS A 343 -28.35 -15.59 -7.20
N HIS A 344 -27.83 -14.38 -7.30
CA HIS A 344 -26.55 -14.12 -7.95
C HIS A 344 -25.45 -14.03 -6.88
N SER A 345 -24.31 -14.67 -7.13
CA SER A 345 -23.17 -14.65 -6.23
C SER A 345 -21.92 -14.33 -7.01
N GLU A 346 -21.23 -13.28 -6.60
CA GLU A 346 -20.03 -12.77 -7.26
C GLU A 346 -18.88 -12.71 -6.27
N ARG A 347 -17.65 -12.80 -6.77
CA ARG A 347 -16.43 -12.70 -5.97
C ARG A 347 -15.67 -11.46 -6.41
N ILE A 348 -15.54 -10.53 -5.49
CA ILE A 348 -14.86 -9.25 -5.72
C ILE A 348 -13.59 -9.24 -4.88
N SER A 349 -12.49 -8.76 -5.44
CA SER A 349 -11.23 -8.60 -4.73
C SER A 349 -10.88 -7.12 -4.63
N TRP A 350 -10.60 -6.64 -3.42
CA TRP A 350 -10.07 -5.31 -3.20
C TRP A 350 -8.63 -5.41 -2.77
N SER A 351 -7.77 -4.53 -3.28
CA SER A 351 -6.38 -4.55 -2.88
C SER A 351 -5.77 -3.17 -2.68
N TYR A 352 -4.85 -3.11 -1.73
CA TYR A 352 -4.08 -1.92 -1.43
C TYR A 352 -2.66 -2.32 -1.01
N ALA A 353 -1.68 -1.52 -1.39
CA ALA A 353 -0.28 -1.81 -1.15
C ALA A 353 0.48 -0.56 -0.71
N SER A 354 1.18 -0.68 0.41
CA SER A 354 2.04 0.37 0.95
C SER A 354 3.06 -0.20 1.93
N SER A 355 3.96 0.65 2.43
CA SER A 355 4.86 0.33 3.53
C SER A 355 4.18 0.27 4.92
N ALA A 356 2.84 0.19 4.97
CA ALA A 356 2.06 0.01 6.20
C ALA A 356 2.03 -1.44 6.68
N THR A 357 1.52 -1.64 7.89
CA THR A 357 1.32 -3.00 8.40
C THR A 357 0.25 -3.72 7.58
N HIS A 358 0.26 -5.05 7.68
CA HIS A 358 -0.71 -5.94 7.06
C HIS A 358 -2.16 -5.52 7.33
N PHE A 359 -2.53 -5.24 8.59
CA PHE A 359 -3.89 -4.85 8.95
C PHE A 359 -4.30 -3.50 8.35
N GLU A 360 -3.39 -2.53 8.33
CA GLU A 360 -3.70 -1.20 7.82
C GLU A 360 -3.88 -1.21 6.30
N ASN A 361 -3.04 -1.98 5.58
CA ASN A 361 -3.23 -2.22 4.15
C ASN A 361 -4.56 -2.94 3.88
N MET A 362 -4.91 -3.92 4.70
CA MET A 362 -6.16 -4.67 4.60
C MET A 362 -7.39 -3.78 4.83
N PHE A 363 -7.39 -2.96 5.88
CA PHE A 363 -8.48 -2.04 6.19
C PHE A 363 -8.63 -0.98 5.11
N THR A 364 -7.51 -0.44 4.61
CA THR A 364 -7.52 0.54 3.51
C THR A 364 -8.10 -0.05 2.24
N ALA A 365 -7.77 -1.31 1.90
CA ALA A 365 -8.36 -2.01 0.77
C ALA A 365 -9.89 -2.13 0.91
N ILE A 366 -10.37 -2.48 2.11
CA ILE A 366 -11.81 -2.58 2.40
C ILE A 366 -12.48 -1.20 2.30
N TYR A 367 -11.89 -0.15 2.91
CA TYR A 367 -12.48 1.18 2.90
C TYR A 367 -12.58 1.78 1.49
N GLN A 368 -11.55 1.58 0.66
CA GLN A 368 -11.59 2.01 -0.74
C GLN A 368 -12.60 1.21 -1.56
N GLY A 369 -12.67 -0.12 -1.35
CA GLY A 369 -13.62 -0.98 -2.06
C GLY A 369 -15.07 -0.67 -1.74
N MET A 370 -15.38 -0.39 -0.47
CA MET A 370 -16.72 -0.05 0.01
C MET A 370 -17.05 1.46 -0.07
N GLY A 371 -16.17 2.28 -0.64
CA GLY A 371 -16.43 3.70 -0.90
C GLY A 371 -16.50 4.59 0.36
N CYS A 372 -15.90 4.18 1.48
CA CYS A 372 -16.06 4.87 2.76
C CYS A 372 -14.76 5.53 3.29
N GLU A 373 -13.69 5.57 2.50
CA GLU A 373 -12.39 6.14 2.89
C GLU A 373 -12.47 7.60 3.37
N GLY A 374 -13.44 8.38 2.86
CA GLY A 374 -13.65 9.78 3.25
C GLY A 374 -14.61 9.99 4.42
N GLU A 375 -15.41 8.97 4.77
CA GLU A 375 -16.60 9.11 5.62
C GLU A 375 -16.39 8.58 7.04
N LEU A 376 -15.51 7.59 7.19
CA LEU A 376 -15.35 6.84 8.44
C LEU A 376 -13.90 6.87 8.93
N GLU A 377 -13.75 6.98 10.25
CA GLU A 377 -12.48 6.89 10.95
C GLU A 377 -12.44 5.66 11.84
N LEU A 378 -11.32 4.92 11.81
CA LEU A 378 -11.10 3.81 12.73
C LEU A 378 -10.77 4.36 14.12
N VAL A 379 -11.65 4.11 15.09
CA VAL A 379 -11.45 4.52 16.49
C VAL A 379 -10.73 3.45 17.28
N ASP A 380 -11.17 2.20 17.12
CA ASP A 380 -10.63 1.07 17.86
C ASP A 380 -10.69 -0.22 17.05
N PHE A 381 -9.67 -1.05 17.23
CA PHE A 381 -9.59 -2.39 16.65
C PHE A 381 -8.89 -3.32 17.64
N SER A 382 -9.50 -4.47 17.91
CA SER A 382 -8.92 -5.50 18.76
C SER A 382 -9.18 -6.90 18.24
N THR A 383 -8.21 -7.79 18.48
CA THR A 383 -8.35 -9.24 18.27
C THR A 383 -7.96 -9.97 19.54
N ILE A 384 -8.83 -10.86 20.01
CA ILE A 384 -8.65 -11.60 21.26
C ILE A 384 -8.85 -13.08 20.97
N SER A 385 -7.87 -13.93 21.32
CA SER A 385 -8.05 -15.37 21.33
C SER A 385 -8.97 -15.76 22.49
N ILE A 386 -10.04 -16.50 22.20
CA ILE A 386 -11.06 -16.88 23.20
C ILE A 386 -10.56 -18.07 24.07
N GLY A 387 -9.44 -18.70 23.69
CA GLY A 387 -8.80 -19.78 24.43
C GLY A 387 -7.28 -19.74 24.39
N ARG A 388 -6.65 -20.65 25.14
CA ARG A 388 -5.17 -20.77 25.28
C ARG A 388 -4.51 -21.66 24.22
N ARG A 389 -5.29 -22.40 23.43
CA ARG A 389 -4.77 -23.30 22.38
C ARG A 389 -4.63 -22.56 21.05
N VAL A 390 -3.69 -23.00 20.23
CA VAL A 390 -3.39 -22.42 18.90
C VAL A 390 -4.59 -22.50 17.96
N ASP A 391 -5.48 -23.45 18.16
CA ASP A 391 -6.68 -23.66 17.35
C ASP A 391 -7.93 -22.93 17.88
N SER A 392 -7.82 -22.17 18.97
CA SER A 392 -8.95 -21.45 19.57
C SER A 392 -9.58 -20.44 18.59
N LEU A 393 -10.88 -20.22 18.72
CA LEU A 393 -11.57 -19.15 18.01
C LEU A 393 -11.05 -17.78 18.45
N VAL A 394 -11.11 -16.83 17.52
CA VAL A 394 -10.66 -15.46 17.71
C VAL A 394 -11.84 -14.53 17.56
N LYS A 395 -12.01 -13.64 18.53
CA LYS A 395 -12.94 -12.52 18.48
C LYS A 395 -12.22 -11.30 17.93
N ALA A 396 -12.72 -10.75 16.83
CA ALA A 396 -12.32 -9.45 16.32
C ALA A 396 -13.42 -8.42 16.59
N SER A 397 -13.03 -7.23 17.04
CA SER A 397 -13.92 -6.09 17.26
C SER A 397 -13.36 -4.86 16.56
N THR A 398 -14.20 -4.17 15.80
CA THR A 398 -13.89 -2.91 15.12
C THR A 398 -14.92 -1.85 15.52
N THR A 399 -14.46 -0.63 15.79
CA THR A 399 -15.31 0.55 15.99
C THR A 399 -14.90 1.64 15.00
N LEU A 400 -15.86 2.10 14.20
CA LEU A 400 -15.73 3.20 13.25
C LEU A 400 -16.54 4.39 13.71
N LYS A 401 -16.02 5.61 13.51
CA LYS A 401 -16.72 6.87 13.77
C LYS A 401 -17.01 7.59 12.47
N GLU A 402 -18.21 8.12 12.32
CA GLU A 402 -18.55 9.02 11.22
C GLU A 402 -17.82 10.36 11.35
N ARG A 403 -17.17 10.82 10.28
CA ARG A 403 -16.47 12.10 10.34
C ARG A 403 -17.46 13.26 10.46
N GLY A 404 -17.21 14.13 11.43
CA GLY A 404 -18.08 15.27 11.72
C GLY A 404 -19.30 14.93 12.59
N GLU A 405 -19.52 13.65 12.94
CA GLU A 405 -20.60 13.21 13.81
C GLU A 405 -20.04 12.39 15.00
N ASP A 406 -20.75 12.32 16.12
CA ASP A 406 -20.38 11.43 17.24
C ASP A 406 -20.93 10.01 17.10
N ARG A 407 -21.41 9.66 15.90
CA ARG A 407 -22.01 8.37 15.61
C ARG A 407 -20.95 7.27 15.45
N LEU A 408 -21.10 6.19 16.22
CA LEU A 408 -20.22 5.02 16.19
C LEU A 408 -20.89 3.82 15.54
N HIS A 409 -20.12 3.09 14.74
CA HIS A 409 -20.51 1.84 14.09
C HIS A 409 -19.59 0.73 14.52
N GLN A 410 -20.16 -0.38 14.98
CA GLN A 410 -19.40 -1.48 15.56
C GLN A 410 -19.56 -2.73 14.72
N GLY A 411 -18.50 -3.51 14.64
CA GLY A 411 -18.53 -4.82 14.02
C GLY A 411 -17.77 -5.82 14.85
N ILE A 412 -18.45 -6.91 15.19
CA ILE A 412 -17.89 -8.01 15.98
C ILE A 412 -18.04 -9.29 15.18
N TRP A 413 -16.94 -10.03 15.10
CA TRP A 413 -16.89 -11.29 14.39
C TRP A 413 -16.05 -12.31 15.13
N VAL A 414 -16.54 -13.55 15.20
CA VAL A 414 -15.82 -14.69 15.74
C VAL A 414 -15.48 -15.65 14.59
N ASP A 415 -14.19 -15.94 14.41
CA ASP A 415 -13.71 -16.84 13.38
C ASP A 415 -12.54 -17.71 13.88
N LYS A 416 -12.20 -18.75 13.13
CA LYS A 416 -10.98 -19.54 13.34
C LYS A 416 -9.74 -18.76 12.90
N SER A 417 -9.87 -17.89 11.90
CA SER A 417 -8.76 -17.09 11.37
C SER A 417 -8.79 -15.66 11.93
N THR A 418 -7.70 -15.25 12.62
CA THR A 418 -7.53 -13.86 13.08
C THR A 418 -7.65 -12.86 11.94
N VAL A 419 -7.03 -13.14 10.79
CA VAL A 419 -6.99 -12.22 9.65
C VAL A 419 -8.38 -12.09 9.01
N VAL A 420 -9.04 -13.21 8.70
CA VAL A 420 -10.39 -13.17 8.11
C VAL A 420 -11.38 -12.59 9.12
N GLY A 421 -11.26 -12.94 10.40
CA GLY A 421 -12.09 -12.38 11.45
C GLY A 421 -11.94 -10.87 11.60
N ALA A 422 -10.70 -10.37 11.55
CA ALA A 422 -10.42 -8.94 11.54
C ALA A 422 -11.06 -8.23 10.35
N ALA A 423 -10.79 -8.69 9.12
CA ALA A 423 -11.39 -8.13 7.91
C ALA A 423 -12.92 -8.15 7.96
N GLN A 424 -13.50 -9.27 8.41
CA GLN A 424 -14.94 -9.44 8.49
C GLN A 424 -15.56 -8.52 9.55
N SER A 425 -14.88 -8.27 10.68
CA SER A 425 -15.34 -7.32 11.70
C SER A 425 -15.42 -5.89 11.16
N VAL A 426 -14.46 -5.48 10.32
CA VAL A 426 -14.50 -4.18 9.62
C VAL A 426 -15.67 -4.13 8.64
N VAL A 427 -15.84 -5.15 7.80
CA VAL A 427 -16.96 -5.24 6.86
C VAL A 427 -18.31 -5.19 7.59
N VAL A 428 -18.41 -5.80 8.78
CA VAL A 428 -19.63 -5.72 9.61
C VAL A 428 -19.87 -4.30 10.11
N ALA A 429 -18.85 -3.62 10.64
CA ALA A 429 -18.98 -2.22 11.08
C ALA A 429 -19.42 -1.31 9.92
N LEU A 430 -18.87 -1.53 8.73
CA LEU A 430 -19.27 -0.82 7.52
C LEU A 430 -20.69 -1.12 7.09
N LYS A 431 -21.14 -2.38 7.19
CA LYS A 431 -22.55 -2.71 6.95
C LYS A 431 -23.47 -2.00 7.92
N SER A 432 -23.11 -1.92 9.20
CA SER A 432 -23.87 -1.15 10.19
C SER A 432 -24.05 0.30 9.72
N TRP A 433 -22.98 0.94 9.28
CA TRP A 433 -23.05 2.28 8.68
C TRP A 433 -23.96 2.34 7.46
N LEU A 434 -23.81 1.41 6.50
CA LEU A 434 -24.66 1.34 5.31
C LEU A 434 -26.15 1.22 5.66
N THR A 435 -26.52 0.50 6.73
CA THR A 435 -27.94 0.40 7.15
C THR A 435 -28.56 1.74 7.53
N THR A 436 -27.73 2.72 7.89
CA THR A 436 -28.18 4.06 8.29
C THR A 436 -28.19 5.06 7.13
N LYS A 437 -27.47 4.76 6.04
CA LYS A 437 -27.26 5.69 4.92
C LYS A 437 -28.05 5.31 3.67
N LEU A 438 -28.28 4.02 3.43
CA LEU A 438 -28.97 3.54 2.24
C LEU A 438 -30.48 3.41 2.49
N PRO A 439 -31.33 4.20 1.80
CA PRO A 439 -32.73 4.39 2.20
C PRO A 439 -33.68 3.27 1.73
N ASN A 440 -33.35 2.58 0.63
CA ASN A 440 -34.25 1.60 0.02
C ASN A 440 -33.51 0.55 -0.81
N VAL A 441 -34.23 -0.52 -1.16
CA VAL A 441 -33.75 -1.70 -1.92
C VAL A 441 -33.12 -1.34 -3.27
N GLU A 442 -33.64 -0.35 -3.97
CA GLU A 442 -33.11 0.07 -5.27
C GLU A 442 -31.72 0.70 -5.12
N VAL A 443 -31.54 1.59 -4.14
CA VAL A 443 -30.23 2.21 -3.87
C VAL A 443 -29.23 1.15 -3.37
N TYR A 444 -29.68 0.13 -2.63
CA TYR A 444 -28.83 -1.01 -2.27
C TYR A 444 -28.33 -1.78 -3.50
N ALA A 445 -29.19 -2.04 -4.48
CA ALA A 445 -28.79 -2.71 -5.72
C ALA A 445 -27.78 -1.88 -6.52
N ARG A 446 -27.98 -0.56 -6.62
CA ARG A 446 -27.01 0.34 -7.27
C ARG A 446 -25.68 0.44 -6.53
N TYR A 447 -25.69 0.41 -5.19
CA TYR A 447 -24.46 0.34 -4.39
C TYR A 447 -23.68 -0.95 -4.66
N TYR A 448 -24.39 -2.08 -4.78
CA TYR A 448 -23.77 -3.35 -5.15
C TYR A 448 -23.07 -3.26 -6.51
N ASP A 449 -23.78 -2.76 -7.53
CA ASP A 449 -23.23 -2.61 -8.88
C ASP A 449 -22.02 -1.66 -8.87
N ALA A 450 -22.12 -0.53 -8.17
CA ALA A 450 -20.99 0.38 -7.99
C ALA A 450 -19.78 -0.30 -7.35
N CYS A 451 -19.96 -1.15 -6.33
CA CYS A 451 -18.87 -1.89 -5.70
C CYS A 451 -18.20 -2.87 -6.67
N THR A 452 -18.99 -3.61 -7.45
CA THR A 452 -18.50 -4.57 -8.44
C THR A 452 -17.74 -3.86 -9.55
N ASP A 453 -18.39 -2.89 -10.20
CA ASP A 453 -17.85 -2.20 -11.37
C ASP A 453 -16.60 -1.39 -11.01
N MET A 454 -16.57 -0.76 -9.82
CA MET A 454 -15.37 -0.08 -9.32
C MET A 454 -14.21 -1.04 -9.11
N ALA A 455 -14.47 -2.23 -8.57
CA ALA A 455 -13.42 -3.21 -8.32
C ALA A 455 -12.87 -3.78 -9.63
N GLU A 456 -13.75 -4.13 -10.58
CA GLU A 456 -13.36 -4.58 -11.92
C GLU A 456 -12.56 -3.51 -12.65
N ALA A 457 -13.05 -2.26 -12.69
CA ALA A 457 -12.32 -1.15 -13.31
C ALA A 457 -10.95 -0.91 -12.66
N THR A 458 -10.85 -1.07 -11.33
CA THR A 458 -9.57 -0.95 -10.61
C THR A 458 -8.60 -2.05 -11.00
N ASP A 459 -9.07 -3.30 -11.10
CA ASP A 459 -8.24 -4.44 -11.46
C ASP A 459 -7.80 -4.39 -12.92
N CYS A 460 -8.69 -4.03 -13.83
CA CYS A 460 -8.37 -3.79 -15.24
C CYS A 460 -7.39 -2.63 -15.41
N LEU A 461 -7.56 -1.51 -14.68
CA LEU A 461 -6.61 -0.39 -14.73
C LEU A 461 -5.22 -0.80 -14.23
N ARG A 462 -5.17 -1.52 -13.10
CA ARG A 462 -3.92 -2.06 -12.55
C ARG A 462 -3.24 -3.01 -13.54
N HIS A 463 -4.01 -3.88 -14.18
CA HIS A 463 -3.50 -4.78 -15.22
C HIS A 463 -2.94 -4.00 -16.41
N GLY A 464 -3.71 -3.06 -16.99
CA GLY A 464 -3.26 -2.26 -18.13
C GLY A 464 -2.02 -1.41 -17.83
N CYS A 465 -1.94 -0.78 -16.65
CA CYS A 465 -0.76 -0.02 -16.21
C CYS A 465 0.47 -0.92 -16.03
N LYS A 466 0.29 -2.13 -15.49
CA LYS A 466 1.37 -3.11 -15.35
C LYS A 466 1.85 -3.59 -16.71
N SER A 467 0.94 -3.94 -17.63
CA SER A 467 1.28 -4.36 -18.98
C SER A 467 2.13 -3.32 -19.73
N LEU A 468 1.80 -2.03 -19.58
CA LEU A 468 2.64 -0.92 -20.10
C LEU A 468 4.03 -0.86 -19.46
N SER A 469 4.11 -1.06 -18.15
CA SER A 469 5.38 -1.04 -17.39
C SER A 469 6.27 -2.24 -17.73
N ASP A 470 5.63 -3.37 -18.09
CA ASP A 470 6.26 -4.64 -18.43
C ASP A 470 6.56 -4.78 -19.94
N TYR A 471 6.21 -3.78 -20.76
CA TYR A 471 6.23 -3.88 -22.23
C TYR A 471 5.49 -5.16 -22.73
N VAL A 472 4.44 -5.58 -22.03
CA VAL A 472 3.55 -6.67 -22.42
C VAL A 472 2.41 -6.06 -23.20
N LEU A 473 2.38 -6.28 -24.51
CA LEU A 473 1.31 -5.81 -25.40
C LEU A 473 0.53 -6.98 -26.03
N GLN A 474 0.56 -8.17 -25.39
CA GLN A 474 -0.07 -9.40 -25.89
C GLN A 474 -1.21 -9.88 -25.00
N SER A 475 -2.32 -10.33 -25.61
CA SER A 475 -3.30 -11.20 -24.95
C SER A 475 -2.87 -12.66 -25.06
N GLN A 476 -3.29 -13.51 -24.11
CA GLN A 476 -2.89 -14.93 -24.05
C GLN A 476 -3.47 -15.79 -25.18
N GLU A 477 -4.44 -15.28 -25.94
CA GLU A 477 -5.26 -16.07 -26.87
C GLU A 477 -5.09 -15.69 -28.34
N GLU A 478 -4.46 -14.56 -28.64
CA GLU A 478 -4.26 -14.10 -30.01
C GLU A 478 -2.78 -13.77 -30.20
N GLU A 479 -2.15 -14.31 -31.26
CA GLU A 479 -0.83 -13.84 -31.75
C GLU A 479 -0.88 -12.39 -32.28
N ARG A 480 -1.79 -11.55 -31.78
CA ARG A 480 -1.94 -10.14 -32.10
C ARG A 480 -1.48 -9.30 -30.92
N VAL A 481 -0.46 -8.49 -31.17
CA VAL A 481 -0.03 -7.43 -30.27
C VAL A 481 -1.08 -6.32 -30.35
N ALA A 482 -2.07 -6.32 -29.46
CA ALA A 482 -3.01 -5.21 -29.36
C ALA A 482 -2.41 -4.11 -28.49
N PRO A 483 -2.46 -2.84 -28.90
CA PRO A 483 -2.03 -1.72 -28.07
C PRO A 483 -2.64 -1.79 -26.67
N ALA A 484 -1.85 -1.56 -25.61
CA ALA A 484 -2.38 -1.53 -24.24
C ALA A 484 -3.47 -0.45 -24.08
N ARG A 485 -3.41 0.62 -24.88
CA ARG A 485 -4.48 1.61 -25.04
C ARG A 485 -5.82 0.94 -25.34
N ASP A 486 -5.89 0.00 -26.26
CA ASP A 486 -7.16 -0.58 -26.70
C ASP A 486 -7.79 -1.43 -25.59
N TYR A 487 -6.97 -2.15 -24.82
CA TYR A 487 -7.40 -2.82 -23.60
C TYR A 487 -7.93 -1.82 -22.55
N LEU A 488 -7.20 -0.73 -22.30
CA LEU A 488 -7.60 0.31 -21.34
C LEU A 488 -8.90 1.00 -21.76
N LEU A 489 -9.06 1.32 -23.04
CA LEU A 489 -10.28 1.94 -23.56
C LEU A 489 -11.49 1.02 -23.40
N LYS A 490 -11.34 -0.26 -23.75
CA LYS A 490 -12.42 -1.25 -23.70
C LYS A 490 -12.81 -1.63 -22.27
N ASN A 491 -11.83 -1.92 -21.41
CA ASN A 491 -12.05 -2.55 -20.12
C ASN A 491 -11.94 -1.57 -18.92
N VAL A 492 -11.56 -0.32 -19.15
CA VAL A 492 -11.45 0.69 -18.07
C VAL A 492 -12.21 1.96 -18.42
N VAL A 493 -11.86 2.64 -19.51
CA VAL A 493 -12.43 3.95 -19.84
C VAL A 493 -13.94 3.86 -20.08
N ARG A 494 -14.40 2.96 -20.96
CA ARG A 494 -15.83 2.78 -21.24
C ARG A 494 -16.62 2.30 -20.02
N PRO A 495 -16.17 1.29 -19.24
CA PRO A 495 -16.83 0.91 -17.99
C PRO A 495 -16.91 2.04 -16.96
N ILE A 496 -15.85 2.84 -16.80
CA ILE A 496 -15.88 4.01 -15.91
C ILE A 496 -16.91 5.04 -16.38
N GLU A 497 -16.98 5.33 -17.69
CA GLU A 497 -17.97 6.25 -18.25
C GLU A 497 -19.40 5.73 -18.06
N HIS A 498 -19.63 4.42 -18.23
CA HIS A 498 -20.91 3.77 -17.96
C HIS A 498 -21.29 3.87 -16.48
N LEU A 499 -20.39 3.47 -15.56
CA LEU A 499 -20.59 3.58 -14.11
C LEU A 499 -20.89 5.02 -13.68
N ARG A 500 -20.20 6.01 -14.27
CA ARG A 500 -20.48 7.43 -14.04
C ARG A 500 -21.91 7.79 -14.44
N GLN A 501 -22.32 7.47 -15.67
CA GLN A 501 -23.57 7.93 -16.27
C GLN A 501 -24.80 7.17 -15.72
N GLU A 502 -24.71 5.86 -15.56
CA GLU A 502 -25.87 5.01 -15.28
C GLU A 502 -26.07 4.74 -13.78
N ILE A 503 -25.02 4.84 -12.95
CA ILE A 503 -25.10 4.47 -11.53
C ILE A 503 -24.83 5.68 -10.63
N LEU A 504 -23.71 6.38 -10.79
CA LEU A 504 -23.31 7.43 -9.85
C LEU A 504 -24.09 8.73 -10.04
N VAL A 505 -24.18 9.26 -11.27
CA VAL A 505 -24.94 10.49 -11.55
C VAL A 505 -26.41 10.40 -11.11
N PRO A 506 -27.14 9.28 -11.37
CA PRO A 506 -28.50 9.12 -10.90
C PRO A 506 -28.65 8.89 -9.39
N THR A 507 -27.54 8.72 -8.65
CA THR A 507 -27.54 8.33 -7.23
C THR A 507 -26.58 9.22 -6.41
N PRO A 508 -27.02 10.42 -5.97
CA PRO A 508 -26.15 11.42 -5.36
C PRO A 508 -25.31 10.93 -4.17
N ILE A 509 -25.85 10.04 -3.34
CA ILE A 509 -25.12 9.46 -2.19
C ILE A 509 -23.94 8.59 -2.62
N LEU A 510 -24.08 7.85 -3.74
CA LEU A 510 -22.99 7.07 -4.31
C LEU A 510 -21.99 7.97 -5.03
N GLN A 511 -22.46 9.04 -5.67
CA GLN A 511 -21.60 10.06 -6.26
C GLN A 511 -20.68 10.71 -5.20
N SER A 512 -21.18 11.01 -3.99
CA SER A 512 -20.33 11.55 -2.91
C SER A 512 -19.26 10.54 -2.45
N TRP A 513 -19.58 9.25 -2.43
CA TRP A 513 -18.69 8.20 -1.92
C TRP A 513 -17.65 7.73 -2.94
N TYR A 514 -18.05 7.55 -4.20
CA TYR A 514 -17.20 6.98 -5.25
C TYR A 514 -16.73 7.99 -6.29
N GLY A 515 -17.42 9.12 -6.45
CA GLY A 515 -17.23 10.04 -7.57
C GLY A 515 -15.78 10.51 -7.74
N VAL A 516 -15.18 11.08 -6.69
CA VAL A 516 -13.77 11.55 -6.76
C VAL A 516 -12.81 10.41 -7.08
N ASN A 517 -13.00 9.24 -6.48
CA ASN A 517 -12.14 8.08 -6.71
C ASN A 517 -12.27 7.51 -8.13
N LEU A 518 -13.49 7.52 -8.68
CA LEU A 518 -13.77 7.18 -10.07
C LEU A 518 -13.06 8.14 -11.03
N GLU A 519 -13.16 9.45 -10.77
CA GLU A 519 -12.48 10.47 -11.58
C GLU A 519 -10.96 10.36 -11.52
N ARG A 520 -10.38 10.06 -10.36
CA ARG A 520 -8.93 9.77 -10.24
C ARG A 520 -8.52 8.58 -11.11
N LYS A 521 -9.32 7.51 -11.14
CA LYS A 521 -9.07 6.33 -11.99
C LYS A 521 -9.23 6.64 -13.47
N TYR A 522 -10.23 7.43 -13.84
CA TYR A 522 -10.40 7.94 -15.20
C TYR A 522 -9.17 8.75 -15.63
N CYS A 523 -8.74 9.71 -14.82
CA CYS A 523 -7.56 10.50 -15.12
C CYS A 523 -6.30 9.62 -15.28
N LEU A 524 -6.10 8.65 -14.40
CA LEU A 524 -4.97 7.72 -14.48
C LEU A 524 -5.04 6.83 -15.74
N SER A 525 -6.22 6.38 -16.16
CA SER A 525 -6.38 5.60 -17.38
C SER A 525 -6.08 6.43 -18.62
N GLN A 526 -6.48 7.71 -18.66
CA GLN A 526 -6.09 8.62 -19.74
C GLN A 526 -4.57 8.84 -19.81
N ILE A 527 -3.91 9.02 -18.67
CA ILE A 527 -2.44 9.11 -18.59
C ILE A 527 -1.78 7.82 -19.12
N ALA A 528 -2.31 6.64 -18.76
CA ALA A 528 -1.82 5.36 -19.26
C ALA A 528 -2.04 5.18 -20.77
N CYS A 529 -3.19 5.62 -21.30
CA CYS A 529 -3.45 5.64 -22.74
C CYS A 529 -2.46 6.57 -23.48
N ALA A 530 -2.18 7.76 -22.94
CA ALA A 530 -1.17 8.67 -23.49
C ALA A 530 0.22 8.01 -23.52
N ARG A 531 0.59 7.30 -22.43
CA ARG A 531 1.83 6.54 -22.36
C ARG A 531 1.92 5.46 -23.45
N SER A 532 0.85 4.71 -23.70
CA SER A 532 0.80 3.74 -24.81
C SER A 532 1.09 4.42 -26.15
N CYS A 533 0.39 5.53 -26.41
CA CYS A 533 0.56 6.29 -27.65
C CYS A 533 2.00 6.83 -27.79
N HIS A 534 2.63 7.29 -26.71
CA HIS A 534 4.03 7.69 -26.70
C HIS A 534 4.99 6.54 -27.07
N VAL A 535 4.73 5.30 -26.61
CA VAL A 535 5.54 4.13 -26.98
C VAL A 535 5.40 3.83 -28.47
N GLU A 536 4.17 3.94 -28.98
CA GLU A 536 3.80 3.71 -30.38
C GLU A 536 4.14 4.89 -31.31
N GLY A 537 4.53 6.04 -30.76
CA GLY A 537 4.84 7.24 -31.54
C GLY A 537 3.63 8.05 -32.02
N ASP A 538 2.39 7.76 -31.59
CA ASP A 538 1.20 8.55 -31.92
C ASP A 538 1.08 9.77 -30.99
N LEU A 539 1.84 10.82 -31.30
CA LEU A 539 1.89 12.03 -30.48
C LEU A 539 0.61 12.87 -30.52
N LYS A 540 -0.19 12.74 -31.58
CA LYS A 540 -1.46 13.46 -31.71
C LYS A 540 -2.48 12.89 -30.75
N GLN A 541 -2.65 11.57 -30.74
CA GLN A 541 -3.57 10.91 -29.83
C GLN A 541 -3.10 10.99 -28.37
N ALA A 542 -1.78 10.92 -28.14
CA ALA A 542 -1.22 11.16 -26.81
C ALA A 542 -1.64 12.54 -26.26
N ALA A 543 -1.54 13.60 -27.08
CA ALA A 543 -1.94 14.95 -26.69
C ALA A 543 -3.45 15.05 -26.36
N GLU A 544 -4.32 14.34 -27.08
CA GLU A 544 -5.76 14.28 -26.79
C GLU A 544 -6.04 13.63 -25.43
N PHE A 545 -5.38 12.50 -25.12
CA PHE A 545 -5.50 11.87 -23.82
C PHE A 545 -4.96 12.74 -22.68
N LEU A 546 -3.84 13.43 -22.89
CA LEU A 546 -3.29 14.36 -21.90
C LEU A 546 -4.21 15.56 -21.66
N LYS A 547 -4.89 16.06 -22.70
CA LYS A 547 -5.91 17.11 -22.57
C LYS A 547 -7.08 16.64 -21.72
N GLN A 548 -7.51 15.40 -21.89
CA GLN A 548 -8.63 14.81 -21.17
C GLN A 548 -8.26 14.54 -19.70
N ALA A 549 -7.06 14.02 -19.45
CA ALA A 549 -6.51 13.89 -18.11
C ALA A 549 -6.43 15.27 -17.42
N LYS A 550 -5.91 16.30 -18.09
CA LYS A 550 -5.83 17.68 -17.56
C LYS A 550 -7.20 18.28 -17.25
N LYS A 551 -8.22 17.98 -18.06
CA LYS A 551 -9.60 18.42 -17.80
C LYS A 551 -10.15 17.75 -16.54
N THR A 552 -9.93 16.45 -16.40
CA THR A 552 -10.38 15.66 -15.24
C THR A 552 -9.68 16.08 -13.94
N LEU A 553 -8.38 16.35 -14.02
CA LEU A 553 -7.56 16.77 -12.88
C LEU A 553 -7.98 18.13 -12.29
N ARG A 554 -8.77 18.93 -13.02
CA ARG A 554 -9.32 20.21 -12.52
C ARG A 554 -10.63 20.04 -11.75
N LEU A 555 -11.16 18.82 -11.66
CA LEU A 555 -12.37 18.54 -10.90
C LEU A 555 -12.07 18.62 -9.40
N PRO A 556 -12.98 19.18 -8.58
CA PRO A 556 -12.78 19.29 -7.13
C PRO A 556 -12.47 17.93 -6.49
N GLY A 557 -11.43 17.88 -5.67
CA GLY A 557 -10.98 16.68 -4.95
C GLY A 557 -10.10 15.74 -5.79
N VAL A 558 -10.08 15.88 -7.12
CA VAL A 558 -9.12 15.18 -8.00
C VAL A 558 -7.82 15.95 -8.05
N ASP A 559 -7.90 17.29 -8.09
CA ASP A 559 -6.78 18.23 -8.09
C ASP A 559 -5.89 18.11 -6.85
N GLU A 560 -6.45 17.64 -5.73
CA GLU A 560 -5.71 17.38 -4.48
C GLU A 560 -4.79 16.14 -4.53
N ASP A 561 -4.94 15.25 -5.53
CA ASP A 561 -4.09 14.06 -5.68
C ASP A 561 -2.74 14.42 -6.31
N VAL A 562 -1.74 14.71 -5.47
CA VAL A 562 -0.41 15.14 -5.92
C VAL A 562 0.30 14.07 -6.75
N ALA A 563 0.12 12.78 -6.44
CA ALA A 563 0.74 11.70 -7.20
C ALA A 563 0.19 11.67 -8.64
N LEU A 564 -1.11 11.85 -8.80
CA LEU A 564 -1.77 11.93 -10.11
C LEU A 564 -1.31 13.19 -10.89
N ASN A 565 -1.24 14.35 -10.22
CA ASN A 565 -0.71 15.59 -10.81
C ASN A 565 0.72 15.41 -11.34
N LEU A 566 1.60 14.82 -10.51
CA LEU A 566 2.99 14.55 -10.88
C LEU A 566 3.08 13.62 -12.08
N ARG A 567 2.29 12.54 -12.12
CA ARG A 567 2.25 11.62 -13.27
C ARG A 567 1.82 12.33 -14.55
N LEU A 568 0.78 13.17 -14.50
CA LEU A 568 0.37 13.96 -15.67
C LEU A 568 1.51 14.86 -16.15
N TYR A 569 2.20 15.52 -15.23
CA TYR A 569 3.34 16.37 -15.58
C TYR A 569 4.48 15.58 -16.22
N GLN A 570 4.81 14.39 -15.68
CA GLN A 570 5.85 13.53 -16.26
C GLN A 570 5.49 13.08 -17.69
N GLU A 571 4.23 12.76 -17.96
CA GLU A 571 3.80 12.47 -19.34
C GLU A 571 3.82 13.70 -20.25
N GLN A 572 3.50 14.89 -19.73
CA GLN A 572 3.61 16.13 -20.50
C GLN A 572 5.06 16.48 -20.84
N MET A 573 6.01 16.22 -19.93
CA MET A 573 7.44 16.33 -20.24
C MET A 573 7.84 15.36 -21.36
N LEU A 574 7.29 14.15 -21.33
CA LEU A 574 7.56 13.15 -22.35
C LEU A 574 6.99 13.56 -23.72
N GLN A 575 5.78 14.12 -23.75
CA GLN A 575 5.20 14.72 -24.94
C GLN A 575 6.11 15.82 -25.50
N LYS A 576 6.56 16.76 -24.64
CA LYS A 576 7.48 17.85 -25.05
C LYS A 576 8.77 17.29 -25.64
N PHE A 577 9.36 16.30 -24.97
CA PHE A 577 10.55 15.61 -25.46
C PHE A 577 10.33 15.02 -26.85
N TYR A 578 9.33 14.15 -27.05
CA TYR A 578 9.11 13.51 -28.35
C TYR A 578 8.68 14.50 -29.44
N SER A 579 7.93 15.54 -29.09
CA SER A 579 7.50 16.59 -30.04
C SER A 579 8.63 17.49 -30.51
N GLY A 580 9.82 17.42 -29.90
CA GLY A 580 10.93 18.30 -30.25
C GLY A 580 10.74 19.75 -29.80
N ASP A 581 10.04 19.99 -28.68
CA ASP A 581 9.86 21.34 -28.13
C ASP A 581 11.24 21.97 -27.85
N HIS A 582 11.65 22.89 -28.74
CA HIS A 582 12.96 23.54 -28.67
C HIS A 582 13.15 24.33 -27.38
N THR A 583 12.11 24.95 -26.85
CA THR A 583 12.20 25.74 -25.60
C THR A 583 12.45 24.82 -24.42
N PHE A 584 11.77 23.68 -24.39
CA PHE A 584 11.98 22.64 -23.38
C PHE A 584 13.38 22.01 -23.47
N ILE A 585 13.82 21.64 -24.67
CA ILE A 585 15.08 20.93 -24.92
C ILE A 585 16.30 21.83 -24.73
N ALA A 586 16.32 23.00 -25.37
CA ALA A 586 17.44 23.94 -25.30
C ALA A 586 17.54 24.58 -23.91
N GLY A 587 16.39 24.88 -23.29
CA GLY A 587 16.34 25.44 -21.94
C GLY A 587 16.59 24.43 -20.81
N ARG A 588 16.78 23.14 -21.12
CA ARG A 588 17.00 22.08 -20.11
C ARG A 588 15.94 22.08 -18.99
N GLN A 589 14.68 22.39 -19.31
CA GLN A 589 13.64 22.70 -18.30
C GLN A 589 13.39 21.57 -17.28
N TRP A 590 13.78 20.33 -17.60
CA TRP A 590 13.72 19.23 -16.65
C TRP A 590 14.64 19.44 -15.44
N ARG A 591 15.80 20.10 -15.61
CA ARG A 591 16.75 20.41 -14.53
C ARG A 591 16.09 21.29 -13.45
N ASP A 592 15.34 22.31 -13.87
CA ASP A 592 14.65 23.24 -12.95
C ASP A 592 13.42 22.61 -12.28
N SER A 593 12.68 21.79 -13.03
CA SER A 593 11.46 21.17 -12.52
C SER A 593 11.73 20.00 -11.56
N PHE A 594 12.89 19.33 -11.69
CA PHE A 594 13.22 18.14 -10.92
C PHE A 594 13.23 18.35 -9.38
N PRO A 595 13.92 19.37 -8.82
CA PRO A 595 13.85 19.66 -7.38
C PRO A 595 12.42 19.98 -6.92
N SER A 596 11.65 20.69 -7.75
CA SER A 596 10.27 21.07 -7.44
C SER A 596 9.36 19.86 -7.37
N HIS A 597 9.51 18.88 -8.27
CA HIS A 597 8.72 17.63 -8.22
C HIS A 597 9.04 16.80 -6.98
N LEU A 598 10.32 16.66 -6.63
CA LEU A 598 10.71 15.95 -5.41
C LEU A 598 10.17 16.67 -4.17
N LYS A 599 10.21 18.00 -4.16
CA LYS A 599 9.59 18.81 -3.10
C LYS A 599 8.08 18.59 -3.05
N TRP A 600 7.34 18.65 -4.16
CA TRP A 600 5.90 18.38 -4.18
C TRP A 600 5.57 16.99 -3.68
N LEU A 601 6.33 15.96 -4.09
CA LEU A 601 6.13 14.60 -3.63
C LEU A 601 6.39 14.47 -2.12
N ARG A 602 7.46 15.11 -1.62
CA ARG A 602 7.75 15.18 -0.18
C ARG A 602 6.67 15.92 0.59
N ASP A 603 6.24 17.08 0.12
CA ASP A 603 5.20 17.89 0.75
C ASP A 603 3.85 17.15 0.71
N TYR A 604 3.62 16.25 -0.26
CA TYR A 604 2.50 15.31 -0.23
C TYR A 604 2.63 14.28 0.90
N ILE A 605 3.82 13.69 1.07
CA ILE A 605 4.11 12.67 2.10
C ILE A 605 4.09 13.27 3.52
N PHE A 606 4.65 14.47 3.71
CA PHE A 606 4.95 15.06 5.02
C PHE A 606 4.23 16.39 5.30
N GLY A 607 3.58 16.99 4.31
CA GLY A 607 2.89 18.27 4.46
C GLY A 607 1.81 18.19 5.52
N ALA A 608 1.89 19.12 6.47
CA ALA A 608 0.83 19.39 7.42
C ALA A 608 -0.17 20.31 6.74
N ASP A 609 -1.37 19.83 6.43
CA ASP A 609 -2.47 20.74 6.11
C ASP A 609 -3.78 20.33 6.79
N SER A 610 -4.13 21.17 7.78
CA SER A 610 -5.40 21.83 8.12
C SER A 610 -6.78 21.28 7.70
N SER A 611 -6.96 20.28 6.83
CA SER A 611 -8.28 19.87 6.31
C SER A 611 -8.99 18.76 7.07
N GLY A 612 -8.44 18.21 8.16
CA GLY A 612 -9.12 17.20 8.99
C GLY A 612 -9.41 15.85 8.31
N THR A 613 -9.19 15.73 6.99
CA THR A 613 -9.19 14.46 6.27
C THR A 613 -7.85 13.80 6.49
N GLN A 614 -7.77 12.86 7.44
CA GLN A 614 -6.57 12.07 7.72
C GLN A 614 -5.87 11.65 6.43
N ARG A 615 -4.75 12.28 6.09
CA ARG A 615 -3.83 11.70 5.12
C ARG A 615 -3.33 10.38 5.69
N ARG A 616 -3.42 9.35 4.86
CA ARG A 616 -3.02 7.97 5.12
C ARG A 616 -1.72 7.95 5.93
N TYR A 617 -1.78 7.38 7.13
CA TYR A 617 -0.67 7.05 8.04
C TYR A 617 0.63 7.84 7.81
N ARG A 618 0.79 8.93 8.56
CA ARG A 618 1.98 9.81 8.54
C ARG A 618 3.28 8.99 8.44
N GLY A 619 4.06 9.20 7.37
CA GLY A 619 5.35 8.54 7.14
C GLY A 619 5.35 7.28 6.27
N ARG A 620 4.19 6.86 5.74
CA ARG A 620 4.07 5.64 4.91
C ARG A 620 3.88 5.95 3.43
N LEU A 621 4.51 5.16 2.59
CA LEU A 621 4.52 5.37 1.14
C LEU A 621 3.73 4.27 0.45
N ASP A 622 2.72 4.66 -0.32
CA ASP A 622 1.98 3.73 -1.18
C ASP A 622 2.71 3.45 -2.49
N THR A 623 2.21 2.48 -3.26
CA THR A 623 2.82 2.11 -4.53
C THR A 623 2.84 3.25 -5.54
N ASN A 624 1.85 4.16 -5.50
CA ASN A 624 1.80 5.28 -6.42
C ASN A 624 2.93 6.27 -6.14
N VAL A 625 3.25 6.54 -4.87
CA VAL A 625 4.36 7.41 -4.48
C VAL A 625 5.70 6.87 -4.97
N TYR A 626 5.99 5.59 -4.73
CA TYR A 626 7.23 4.97 -5.19
C TYR A 626 7.35 4.97 -6.71
N LEU A 627 6.26 4.67 -7.43
CA LEU A 627 6.24 4.76 -8.89
C LEU A 627 6.46 6.20 -9.40
N CYS A 628 5.89 7.20 -8.73
CA CYS A 628 6.14 8.60 -9.07
C CYS A 628 7.61 8.98 -8.85
N ALA A 629 8.20 8.57 -7.73
CA ALA A 629 9.62 8.79 -7.47
C ALA A 629 10.48 8.12 -8.55
N SER A 630 10.21 6.84 -8.86
CA SER A 630 10.90 6.12 -9.95
C SER A 630 10.84 6.89 -11.26
N GLU A 631 9.67 7.40 -11.65
CA GLU A 631 9.50 8.18 -12.88
C GLU A 631 10.22 9.52 -12.86
N ILE A 632 10.16 10.30 -11.78
CA ILE A 632 10.85 11.60 -11.68
C ILE A 632 12.36 11.42 -11.92
N TYR A 633 12.97 10.43 -11.25
CA TYR A 633 14.39 10.11 -11.43
C TYR A 633 14.68 9.55 -12.83
N ALA A 634 13.86 8.63 -13.35
CA ALA A 634 14.07 8.04 -14.66
C ALA A 634 13.98 9.06 -15.81
N ARG A 635 13.04 10.03 -15.74
CA ARG A 635 12.88 11.07 -16.77
C ARG A 635 14.07 12.02 -16.78
N ALA A 636 14.51 12.47 -15.61
CA ALA A 636 15.72 13.29 -15.50
C ALA A 636 16.94 12.53 -16.04
N GLY A 637 17.15 11.28 -15.60
CA GLY A 637 18.25 10.45 -16.06
C GLY A 637 18.25 10.21 -17.57
N ARG A 638 17.08 9.90 -18.17
CA ARG A 638 16.98 9.72 -19.63
C ARG A 638 17.26 11.00 -20.42
N LEU A 639 16.74 12.14 -19.97
CA LEU A 639 16.95 13.41 -20.68
C LEU A 639 18.41 13.86 -20.62
N GLU A 640 19.07 13.70 -19.47
CA GLU A 640 20.52 13.93 -19.34
C GLU A 640 21.32 12.92 -20.19
N PHE A 641 20.96 11.64 -20.15
CA PHE A 641 21.61 10.62 -21.00
C PHE A 641 21.55 10.97 -22.49
N VAL A 642 20.43 11.51 -22.95
CA VAL A 642 20.22 11.82 -24.38
C VAL A 642 20.96 13.09 -24.79
N PHE A 643 20.97 14.13 -23.94
CA PHE A 643 21.41 15.44 -24.37
C PHE A 643 22.70 15.97 -23.72
N SER A 644 23.25 15.33 -22.70
CA SER A 644 24.52 15.78 -22.11
C SER A 644 25.66 15.63 -23.10
N THR A 645 26.39 16.73 -23.26
CA THR A 645 27.61 16.83 -24.07
C THR A 645 28.85 16.38 -23.28
N GLU A 646 30.00 16.29 -23.95
CA GLU A 646 31.28 15.97 -23.32
C GLU A 646 31.65 16.97 -22.21
N ALA A 647 31.41 18.26 -22.42
CA ALA A 647 31.58 19.30 -21.41
C ALA A 647 30.59 19.19 -20.23
N GLU A 648 29.58 18.32 -20.32
CA GLU A 648 28.53 18.10 -19.33
C GLU A 648 28.64 16.70 -18.66
N GLU A 649 29.84 16.11 -18.60
CA GLU A 649 30.10 14.77 -18.01
C GLU A 649 29.48 14.60 -16.61
N VAL A 650 29.54 15.63 -15.75
CA VAL A 650 28.94 15.60 -14.40
C VAL A 650 27.45 15.27 -14.45
N TYR A 651 26.71 15.80 -15.43
CA TYR A 651 25.29 15.49 -15.60
C TYR A 651 25.06 14.09 -16.15
N LEU A 652 26.02 13.53 -16.90
CA LEU A 652 25.98 12.15 -17.36
C LEU A 652 26.21 11.18 -16.19
N VAL A 653 27.12 11.48 -15.26
CA VAL A 653 27.26 10.72 -14.00
C VAL A 653 25.96 10.78 -13.19
N GLN A 654 25.37 11.97 -13.03
CA GLN A 654 24.06 12.12 -12.38
C GLN A 654 22.95 11.35 -13.11
N ALA A 655 23.02 11.21 -14.43
CA ALA A 655 22.07 10.42 -15.19
C ALA A 655 22.11 8.94 -14.80
N ALA A 656 23.31 8.37 -14.64
CA ALA A 656 23.48 7.00 -14.17
C ALA A 656 22.91 6.83 -12.75
N ASP A 657 23.26 7.73 -11.83
CA ASP A 657 22.77 7.68 -10.45
C ASP A 657 21.24 7.79 -10.38
N ASN A 658 20.65 8.72 -11.15
CA ASN A 658 19.20 8.87 -11.24
C ASN A 658 18.51 7.60 -11.76
N LEU A 659 19.08 6.93 -12.78
CA LEU A 659 18.51 5.69 -13.31
C LEU A 659 18.63 4.53 -12.31
N LEU A 660 19.71 4.45 -11.53
CA LEU A 660 19.86 3.47 -10.46
C LEU A 660 18.87 3.72 -9.30
N ILE A 661 18.65 4.98 -8.93
CA ILE A 661 17.63 5.38 -7.96
C ILE A 661 16.22 5.06 -8.49
N ALA A 662 15.97 5.28 -9.78
CA ALA A 662 14.71 4.91 -10.40
C ALA A 662 14.46 3.41 -10.36
N ALA A 663 15.50 2.60 -10.59
CA ALA A 663 15.47 1.15 -10.45
C ALA A 663 15.12 0.74 -9.02
N TYR A 664 15.77 1.33 -8.02
CA TYR A 664 15.48 1.10 -6.60
C TYR A 664 14.01 1.33 -6.25
N TYR A 665 13.45 2.49 -6.62
CA TYR A 665 12.04 2.77 -6.30
C TYR A 665 11.06 1.86 -7.04
N ALA A 666 11.38 1.42 -8.27
CA ALA A 666 10.59 0.41 -8.97
C ALA A 666 10.67 -0.96 -8.26
N SER A 667 11.83 -1.32 -7.71
CA SER A 667 12.02 -2.60 -7.01
C SER A 667 11.26 -2.66 -5.69
N LYS A 668 11.11 -1.52 -4.98
CA LYS A 668 10.29 -1.41 -3.76
C LYS A 668 8.83 -1.82 -3.97
N VAL A 669 8.32 -1.71 -5.19
CA VAL A 669 6.91 -2.04 -5.50
C VAL A 669 6.75 -3.25 -6.42
N GLY A 670 7.82 -4.03 -6.61
CA GLY A 670 7.77 -5.30 -7.36
C GLY A 670 7.72 -5.16 -8.87
N GLU A 671 8.05 -3.99 -9.43
CA GLU A 671 8.09 -3.75 -10.88
C GLU A 671 9.41 -4.26 -11.48
N ARG A 672 9.55 -5.60 -11.57
CA ARG A 672 10.80 -6.27 -11.98
C ARG A 672 11.26 -5.86 -13.38
N LYS A 673 10.37 -5.90 -14.37
CA LYS A 673 10.74 -5.55 -15.74
C LYS A 673 11.10 -4.07 -15.84
N ARG A 674 10.30 -3.17 -15.26
CA ARG A 674 10.63 -1.73 -15.20
C ARG A 674 11.99 -1.47 -14.55
N THR A 675 12.29 -2.15 -13.44
CA THR A 675 13.59 -2.10 -12.77
C THR A 675 14.71 -2.50 -13.73
N ALA A 676 14.54 -3.60 -14.45
CA ALA A 676 15.49 -4.05 -15.46
C ALA A 676 15.69 -2.99 -16.56
N HIS A 677 14.62 -2.38 -17.07
CA HIS A 677 14.74 -1.30 -18.06
C HIS A 677 15.52 -0.09 -17.53
N TRP A 678 15.38 0.26 -16.25
CA TRP A 678 16.20 1.30 -15.63
C TRP A 678 17.67 0.92 -15.50
N LEU A 679 17.97 -0.33 -15.13
CA LEU A 679 19.34 -0.86 -15.09
C LEU A 679 19.97 -0.90 -16.50
N ALA A 680 19.20 -1.28 -17.53
CA ALA A 680 19.64 -1.26 -18.92
C ALA A 680 19.97 0.16 -19.39
N ASN A 681 19.15 1.15 -19.03
CA ASN A 681 19.44 2.54 -19.37
C ASN A 681 20.69 3.04 -18.60
N ALA A 682 20.86 2.68 -17.33
CA ALA A 682 22.05 3.04 -16.57
C ALA A 682 23.32 2.43 -17.17
N SER A 683 23.29 1.19 -17.66
CA SER A 683 24.44 0.58 -18.33
C SER A 683 24.85 1.33 -19.60
N ARG A 684 23.89 1.81 -20.39
CA ARG A 684 24.16 2.66 -21.57
C ARG A 684 24.86 3.97 -21.20
N VAL A 685 24.47 4.58 -20.07
CA VAL A 685 25.16 5.76 -19.55
C VAL A 685 26.61 5.43 -19.22
N TYR A 686 26.87 4.32 -18.54
CA TYR A 686 28.25 3.88 -18.24
C TYR A 686 29.07 3.53 -19.49
N CYS A 687 28.44 2.99 -20.54
CA CYS A 687 29.11 2.83 -21.84
C CYS A 687 29.57 4.18 -22.40
N ARG A 688 28.77 5.25 -22.28
CA ARG A 688 29.16 6.60 -22.72
C ARG A 688 30.23 7.23 -21.83
N LEU A 689 30.27 6.89 -20.55
CA LEU A 689 31.30 7.33 -19.59
C LEU A 689 32.62 6.53 -19.72
N GLY A 690 32.66 5.51 -20.58
CA GLY A 690 33.86 4.66 -20.71
C GLY A 690 34.02 3.58 -19.64
N ASP A 691 33.06 3.42 -18.73
CA ASP A 691 33.11 2.44 -17.64
C ASP A 691 32.48 1.10 -18.09
N GLY A 692 33.27 0.31 -18.82
CA GLY A 692 32.87 -1.02 -19.28
C GLY A 692 32.57 -2.01 -18.15
N GLY A 693 33.20 -1.84 -16.99
CA GLY A 693 33.02 -2.72 -15.83
C GLY A 693 31.63 -2.56 -15.22
N MET A 694 31.21 -1.32 -14.93
CA MET A 694 29.87 -1.03 -14.44
C MET A 694 28.80 -1.34 -15.49
N ALA A 695 29.05 -1.00 -16.76
CA ALA A 695 28.12 -1.31 -17.84
C ALA A 695 27.83 -2.82 -17.92
N ASN A 696 28.87 -3.66 -17.88
CA ASN A 696 28.71 -5.11 -17.95
C ASN A 696 27.96 -5.69 -16.73
N LYS A 697 28.27 -5.23 -15.52
CA LYS A 697 27.55 -5.67 -14.30
C LYS A 697 26.06 -5.39 -14.40
N LEU A 698 25.70 -4.17 -14.78
CA LEU A 698 24.29 -3.78 -14.93
C LEU A 698 23.59 -4.54 -16.06
N ILE A 699 24.28 -4.84 -17.16
CA ILE A 699 23.75 -5.72 -18.23
C ILE A 699 23.46 -7.12 -17.69
N CYS A 700 24.37 -7.72 -16.92
CA CYS A 700 24.18 -9.05 -16.33
C CYS A 700 22.99 -9.08 -15.36
N MET A 701 22.90 -8.09 -14.45
CA MET A 701 21.76 -7.97 -13.52
C MET A 701 20.44 -7.81 -14.26
N THR A 702 20.44 -7.03 -15.35
CA THR A 702 19.25 -6.83 -16.19
C THR A 702 18.81 -8.13 -16.86
N ASP A 703 19.75 -8.89 -17.43
CA ASP A 703 19.48 -10.18 -18.09
C ASP A 703 18.91 -11.20 -17.11
N GLN A 704 19.51 -11.32 -15.91
CA GLN A 704 19.03 -12.19 -14.84
C GLN A 704 17.60 -11.81 -14.42
N LEU A 705 17.35 -10.52 -14.16
CA LEU A 705 16.05 -10.04 -13.72
C LEU A 705 14.95 -10.23 -14.77
N LEU A 706 15.23 -9.93 -16.05
CA LEU A 706 14.26 -10.13 -17.13
C LEU A 706 13.93 -11.61 -17.32
N ARG A 707 14.94 -12.49 -17.42
CA ARG A 707 14.72 -13.94 -17.61
C ARG A 707 13.89 -14.57 -16.49
N GLN A 708 14.10 -14.13 -15.24
CA GLN A 708 13.30 -14.62 -14.09
C GLN A 708 11.88 -14.05 -14.04
N SER A 709 11.62 -12.93 -14.71
CA SER A 709 10.34 -12.22 -14.67
C SER A 709 9.37 -12.58 -15.80
N ILE A 710 9.85 -13.22 -16.86
CA ILE A 710 9.04 -13.56 -18.03
C ILE A 710 8.32 -14.88 -17.78
N ASP A 711 6.98 -14.87 -17.89
CA ASP A 711 6.16 -16.07 -17.77
C ASP A 711 6.52 -17.06 -18.89
N GLN A 712 6.68 -18.34 -18.53
CA GLN A 712 7.04 -19.40 -19.47
C GLN A 712 5.98 -19.59 -20.57
N ARG A 713 4.73 -19.18 -20.31
CA ARG A 713 3.61 -19.27 -21.26
C ARG A 713 3.75 -18.35 -22.47
N TYR A 714 4.55 -17.29 -22.41
CA TYR A 714 4.75 -16.43 -23.57
C TYR A 714 5.56 -17.14 -24.66
N GLY A 715 5.22 -16.90 -25.93
CA GLY A 715 5.95 -17.45 -27.07
C GLY A 715 7.39 -16.92 -27.16
N ASP A 716 8.29 -17.70 -27.74
CA ASP A 716 9.74 -17.38 -27.78
C ASP A 716 10.04 -16.04 -28.47
N GLN A 717 9.24 -15.66 -29.47
CA GLN A 717 9.36 -14.35 -30.14
C GLN A 717 9.15 -13.18 -29.15
N TYR A 718 8.17 -13.28 -28.25
CA TYR A 718 7.94 -12.25 -27.23
C TYR A 718 9.05 -12.26 -26.17
N LYS A 719 9.48 -13.45 -25.75
CA LYS A 719 10.59 -13.60 -24.80
C LYS A 719 11.89 -13.00 -25.34
N ASP A 720 12.12 -13.12 -26.64
CA ASP A 720 13.25 -12.47 -27.32
C ASP A 720 13.04 -10.96 -27.45
N ALA A 721 11.83 -10.52 -27.81
CA ALA A 721 11.55 -9.12 -28.07
C ALA A 721 11.70 -8.24 -26.83
N ILE A 722 11.29 -8.71 -25.65
CA ILE A 722 11.42 -7.96 -24.39
C ILE A 722 12.90 -7.70 -24.00
N MET A 723 13.84 -8.47 -24.57
CA MET A 723 15.28 -8.30 -24.38
C MET A 723 15.88 -7.19 -25.25
N ALA A 724 15.08 -6.50 -26.09
CA ALA A 724 15.56 -5.49 -27.03
C ALA A 724 16.41 -4.41 -26.36
N GLU A 725 15.98 -3.89 -25.21
CA GLU A 725 16.73 -2.84 -24.50
C GLU A 725 18.00 -3.38 -23.80
N ILE A 726 18.11 -4.68 -23.51
CA ILE A 726 19.42 -5.27 -23.13
C ILE A 726 20.32 -5.34 -24.35
N HIS A 727 19.78 -5.77 -25.49
CA HIS A 727 20.55 -5.92 -26.72
C HIS A 727 21.13 -4.58 -27.19
N ILE A 728 20.41 -3.47 -27.02
CA ILE A 728 20.99 -2.15 -27.30
C ILE A 728 22.16 -1.81 -26.37
N SER A 729 22.05 -2.10 -25.07
CA SER A 729 23.15 -1.88 -24.10
C SER A 729 24.37 -2.75 -24.42
N ARG A 730 24.16 -4.02 -24.78
CA ARG A 730 25.24 -4.94 -25.21
C ARG A 730 25.93 -4.42 -26.46
N GLY A 731 25.15 -4.02 -27.48
CA GLY A 731 25.71 -3.44 -28.70
C GLY A 731 26.53 -2.17 -28.43
N GLU A 732 26.04 -1.29 -27.56
CA GLU A 732 26.77 -0.06 -27.18
C GLU A 732 28.06 -0.37 -26.41
N LYS A 733 28.05 -1.33 -25.48
CA LYS A 733 29.26 -1.75 -24.75
C LYS A 733 30.31 -2.29 -25.70
N VAL A 734 29.91 -3.20 -26.59
CA VAL A 734 30.83 -3.86 -27.51
C VAL A 734 31.35 -2.88 -28.58
N LEU A 735 30.51 -1.97 -29.07
CA LEU A 735 30.94 -0.93 -30.03
C LEU A 735 31.87 0.10 -29.39
N LEU A 736 31.49 0.67 -28.24
CA LEU A 736 32.13 1.86 -27.69
C LEU A 736 33.30 1.53 -26.76
N ILE A 737 33.27 0.38 -26.07
CA ILE A 737 34.29 -0.03 -25.10
C ILE A 737 35.19 -1.09 -25.70
N ASP A 738 34.61 -2.21 -26.16
CA ASP A 738 35.40 -3.35 -26.66
C ASP A 738 35.94 -3.10 -28.09
N GLN A 739 35.38 -2.11 -28.79
CA GLN A 739 35.72 -1.73 -30.17
C GLN A 739 35.54 -2.89 -31.17
N ASP A 740 34.50 -3.71 -30.98
CA ASP A 740 34.15 -4.83 -31.86
C ASP A 740 32.85 -4.52 -32.64
N PRO A 741 32.95 -3.88 -33.82
CA PRO A 741 31.76 -3.55 -34.61
C PRO A 741 31.03 -4.79 -35.15
N GLN A 742 31.72 -5.92 -35.29
CA GLN A 742 31.14 -7.16 -35.82
C GLN A 742 30.18 -7.80 -34.80
N ALA A 743 30.55 -7.82 -33.52
CA ALA A 743 29.64 -8.28 -32.48
C ALA A 743 28.56 -7.24 -32.16
N ALA A 744 28.88 -5.94 -32.25
CA ALA A 744 27.90 -4.89 -32.02
C ALA A 744 26.72 -4.93 -33.01
N ILE A 745 26.99 -5.17 -34.31
CA ILE A 745 25.93 -5.19 -35.34
C ILE A 745 24.91 -6.32 -35.12
N TYR A 746 25.35 -7.45 -34.57
CA TYR A 746 24.47 -8.55 -34.20
C TYR A 746 23.50 -8.14 -33.07
N HIS A 747 24.03 -7.49 -32.03
CA HIS A 747 23.22 -7.02 -30.91
C HIS A 747 22.22 -5.92 -31.33
N PHE A 748 22.64 -4.97 -32.17
CA PHE A 748 21.72 -3.95 -32.67
C PHE A 748 20.63 -4.52 -33.58
N GLY A 749 20.93 -5.55 -34.39
CA GLY A 749 19.92 -6.28 -35.16
C GLY A 749 18.86 -6.94 -34.28
N ARG A 750 19.27 -7.64 -33.20
CA ARG A 750 18.35 -8.22 -32.21
C ARG A 750 17.51 -7.15 -31.50
N SER A 751 18.10 -6.02 -31.15
CA SER A 751 17.38 -4.88 -30.58
C SER A 751 16.34 -4.32 -31.57
N PHE A 752 16.70 -4.16 -32.84
CA PHE A 752 15.82 -3.67 -33.88
C PHE A 752 14.62 -4.60 -34.08
N GLN A 753 14.87 -5.92 -34.20
CA GLN A 753 13.82 -6.92 -34.33
C GLN A 753 12.85 -6.89 -33.14
N GLY A 754 13.36 -6.87 -31.91
CA GLY A 754 12.52 -6.81 -30.72
C GLY A 754 11.75 -5.49 -30.58
N ALA A 755 12.37 -4.36 -30.90
CA ALA A 755 11.70 -3.06 -30.90
C ALA A 755 10.57 -2.97 -31.93
N ALA A 756 10.78 -3.53 -33.13
CA ALA A 756 9.74 -3.65 -34.16
C ALA A 756 8.59 -4.53 -33.70
N TYR A 757 8.88 -5.69 -33.09
CA TYR A 757 7.88 -6.60 -32.55
C TYR A 757 7.02 -5.96 -31.45
N LEU A 758 7.65 -5.19 -30.56
CA LEU A 758 6.97 -4.50 -29.46
C LEU A 758 6.29 -3.19 -29.88
N GLY A 759 6.47 -2.71 -31.11
CA GLY A 759 5.98 -1.39 -31.51
C GLY A 759 6.65 -0.22 -30.78
N PHE A 760 7.87 -0.40 -30.25
CA PHE A 760 8.54 0.61 -29.43
C PHE A 760 9.37 1.57 -30.31
N VAL A 761 8.73 2.60 -30.85
CA VAL A 761 9.26 3.46 -31.91
C VAL A 761 10.54 4.22 -31.51
N ARG A 762 10.65 4.67 -30.26
CA ARG A 762 11.91 5.29 -29.78
C ARG A 762 13.08 4.30 -29.84
N LEU A 763 12.88 3.07 -29.36
CA LEU A 763 13.94 2.07 -29.34
C LEU A 763 14.28 1.60 -30.76
N LEU A 764 13.29 1.60 -31.67
CA LEU A 764 13.49 1.38 -33.09
C LEU A 764 14.44 2.43 -33.68
N ALA A 765 14.21 3.72 -33.42
CA ALA A 765 15.07 4.80 -33.88
C ALA A 765 16.51 4.70 -33.32
N ASP A 766 16.66 4.40 -32.02
CA ASP A 766 17.98 4.16 -31.42
C ASP A 766 18.68 2.96 -32.10
N GLY A 767 17.96 1.87 -32.35
CA GLY A 767 18.49 0.67 -33.03
C GLY A 767 18.95 0.95 -34.46
N LEU A 768 18.15 1.68 -35.25
CA LEU A 768 18.47 2.07 -36.62
C LEU A 768 19.72 2.94 -36.70
N TYR A 769 19.83 3.95 -35.84
CA TYR A 769 21.03 4.79 -35.78
C TYR A 769 22.27 3.99 -35.35
N ASN A 770 22.10 3.09 -34.39
CA ASN A 770 23.19 2.23 -33.92
C ASN A 770 23.65 1.23 -34.99
N ILE A 771 22.75 0.68 -35.79
CA ILE A 771 23.07 -0.11 -36.98
C ILE A 771 23.89 0.74 -37.95
N ALA A 772 23.42 1.94 -38.29
CA ALA A 772 24.08 2.83 -39.25
C ALA A 772 25.53 3.15 -38.83
N ARG A 773 25.73 3.64 -37.61
CA ARG A 773 27.08 4.03 -37.14
C ARG A 773 28.03 2.85 -36.98
N THR A 774 27.49 1.64 -36.72
CA THR A 774 28.30 0.42 -36.65
C THR A 774 28.70 -0.02 -38.05
N ALA A 775 27.77 0.03 -39.00
CA ALA A 775 28.02 -0.32 -40.39
C ALA A 775 29.07 0.58 -41.07
N GLU A 776 29.11 1.86 -40.71
CA GLU A 776 30.14 2.82 -41.18
C GLU A 776 31.58 2.43 -40.77
N VAL A 777 31.75 1.60 -39.73
CA VAL A 777 33.06 1.21 -39.18
C VAL A 777 33.32 -0.30 -39.25
N LEU A 778 32.51 -1.05 -40.00
CA LEU A 778 32.74 -2.48 -40.20
C LEU A 778 34.00 -2.71 -41.05
N GLU A 779 34.93 -3.49 -40.52
CA GLU A 779 36.13 -3.90 -41.24
C GLU A 779 35.88 -5.06 -42.22
N GLN A 780 34.92 -5.93 -41.87
CA GLN A 780 34.55 -7.09 -42.69
C GLN A 780 33.26 -6.81 -43.46
N PRO A 781 33.21 -7.14 -44.77
CA PRO A 781 32.01 -6.93 -45.57
C PRO A 781 30.89 -7.87 -45.11
N VAL A 782 29.75 -7.28 -44.75
CA VAL A 782 28.51 -8.00 -44.42
C VAL A 782 27.47 -7.69 -45.50
N ASN A 783 26.99 -8.71 -46.20
CA ASN A 783 25.92 -8.55 -47.18
C ASN A 783 24.58 -8.26 -46.48
N LEU A 784 23.85 -7.25 -46.97
CA LEU A 784 22.57 -6.79 -46.40
C LEU A 784 21.51 -7.90 -46.41
N GLY A 785 21.34 -8.61 -47.52
CA GLY A 785 20.36 -9.69 -47.66
C GLY A 785 20.60 -10.83 -46.66
N SER A 786 21.85 -11.23 -46.49
CA SER A 786 22.23 -12.22 -45.47
C SER A 786 21.94 -11.73 -44.06
N TRP A 787 22.24 -10.45 -43.76
CA TRP A 787 21.98 -9.87 -42.44
C TRP A 787 20.48 -9.77 -42.16
N LEU A 788 19.68 -9.25 -43.11
CA LEU A 788 18.22 -9.19 -43.00
C LEU A 788 17.61 -10.59 -42.86
N GLY A 789 18.14 -11.59 -43.56
CA GLY A 789 17.71 -12.99 -43.45
C GLY A 789 17.88 -13.59 -42.05
N CYS A 790 18.78 -13.06 -41.22
CA CYS A 790 18.94 -13.47 -39.82
C CYS A 790 17.81 -12.97 -38.90
N TYR A 791 17.06 -11.95 -39.32
CA TYR A 791 16.01 -11.33 -38.53
C TYR A 791 14.68 -11.51 -39.25
N SER A 792 13.85 -12.43 -38.78
CA SER A 792 12.48 -12.59 -39.27
C SER A 792 11.64 -11.37 -38.87
N ILE A 793 11.74 -10.30 -39.65
CA ILE A 793 10.96 -9.08 -39.51
C ILE A 793 9.58 -9.40 -40.11
N SER A 794 8.72 -10.06 -39.32
CA SER A 794 7.41 -10.47 -39.82
C SER A 794 6.49 -9.25 -39.99
N GLN A 795 5.86 -9.11 -41.18
CA GLN A 795 4.79 -8.15 -41.44
C GLN A 795 3.57 -8.31 -40.50
N LYS A 796 3.50 -9.40 -39.73
CA LYS A 796 2.39 -9.69 -38.81
C LYS A 796 2.29 -8.74 -37.60
N CYS A 797 3.30 -7.90 -37.35
CA CYS A 797 3.33 -6.97 -36.21
C CYS A 797 2.90 -5.52 -36.56
N THR A 798 2.35 -5.28 -37.75
CA THR A 798 2.23 -3.96 -38.40
C THR A 798 1.02 -3.12 -37.99
N GLY A 799 0.54 -3.23 -36.74
CA GLY A 799 -0.46 -2.29 -36.21
C GLY A 799 0.08 -0.84 -36.09
N ASN A 800 1.40 -0.66 -36.17
CA ASN A 800 2.08 0.63 -36.00
C ASN A 800 2.68 1.13 -37.33
N HIS A 801 2.26 2.31 -37.79
CA HIS A 801 2.70 2.85 -39.08
C HIS A 801 4.20 3.21 -39.10
N PHE A 802 4.78 3.69 -38.00
CA PHE A 802 6.20 4.06 -37.94
C PHE A 802 7.09 2.83 -38.12
N VAL A 803 6.69 1.72 -37.50
CA VAL A 803 7.38 0.43 -37.62
C VAL A 803 7.27 -0.08 -39.06
N ALA A 804 6.06 -0.06 -39.64
CA ALA A 804 5.85 -0.50 -41.02
C ALA A 804 6.68 0.33 -42.01
N GLU A 805 6.65 1.66 -41.92
CA GLU A 805 7.44 2.55 -42.77
C GLU A 805 8.95 2.30 -42.65
N ALA A 806 9.45 2.10 -41.43
CA ALA A 806 10.87 1.84 -41.20
C ALA A 806 11.29 0.48 -41.78
N ILE A 807 10.46 -0.55 -41.62
CA ILE A 807 10.70 -1.88 -42.19
C ILE A 807 10.67 -1.79 -43.72
N ASP A 808 9.64 -1.19 -44.31
CA ASP A 808 9.48 -1.06 -45.76
C ASP A 808 10.68 -0.31 -46.38
N ALA A 809 11.13 0.78 -45.73
CA ALA A 809 12.29 1.54 -46.19
C ALA A 809 13.55 0.66 -46.27
N ILE A 810 13.79 -0.21 -45.29
CA ILE A 810 14.98 -1.06 -45.23
C ILE A 810 14.83 -2.29 -46.13
N SER A 811 13.65 -2.90 -46.16
CA SER A 811 13.36 -4.07 -46.99
C SER A 811 13.32 -3.75 -48.49
N SER A 812 13.15 -2.48 -48.87
CA SER A 812 13.21 -2.02 -50.26
C SER A 812 14.62 -1.86 -50.83
N LEU A 813 15.66 -1.95 -49.99
CA LEU A 813 17.05 -1.83 -50.42
C LEU A 813 17.51 -3.09 -51.18
N ASP A 814 18.48 -2.93 -52.08
CA ASP A 814 19.05 -4.06 -52.83
C ASP A 814 19.70 -5.07 -51.85
N SER A 815 19.21 -6.31 -51.84
CA SER A 815 19.72 -7.37 -50.98
C SER A 815 21.19 -7.72 -51.25
N ASN A 816 21.73 -7.38 -52.43
CA ASN A 816 23.13 -7.58 -52.77
C ASN A 816 24.06 -6.49 -52.22
N MET A 817 23.49 -5.37 -51.72
CA MET A 817 24.24 -4.25 -51.14
C MET A 817 25.04 -4.70 -49.90
N MET A 818 26.19 -4.07 -49.67
CA MET A 818 26.92 -4.24 -48.42
C MET A 818 26.32 -3.37 -47.32
N LEU A 819 26.37 -3.82 -46.07
CA LEU A 819 25.77 -3.10 -44.95
C LEU A 819 26.34 -1.70 -44.77
N ALA A 820 27.64 -1.50 -45.08
CA ALA A 820 28.30 -0.20 -45.08
C ALA A 820 27.65 0.78 -46.08
N ASP A 821 27.32 0.31 -47.29
CA ASP A 821 26.63 1.11 -48.31
C ASP A 821 25.17 1.40 -47.93
N ALA A 822 24.57 0.51 -47.14
CA ALA A 822 23.22 0.67 -46.61
C ALA A 822 23.14 1.64 -45.41
N ALA A 823 24.27 1.95 -44.76
CA ALA A 823 24.31 2.75 -43.53
C ALA A 823 23.59 4.12 -43.62
N PRO A 824 23.72 4.90 -44.72
CA PRO A 824 23.01 6.17 -44.86
C PRO A 824 21.49 6.01 -44.82
N PHE A 825 20.94 4.90 -45.32
CA PHE A 825 19.50 4.63 -45.33
C PHE A 825 18.98 4.32 -43.93
N PHE A 826 19.72 3.52 -43.14
CA PHE A 826 19.39 3.27 -41.73
C PHE A 826 19.41 4.58 -40.92
N LYS A 827 20.42 5.42 -41.15
CA LYS A 827 20.54 6.74 -40.51
C LYS A 827 19.37 7.65 -40.87
N GLN A 828 18.99 7.69 -42.16
CA GLN A 828 17.85 8.47 -42.63
C GLN A 828 16.52 7.95 -42.05
N ALA A 829 16.34 6.64 -41.94
CA ALA A 829 15.16 6.05 -41.30
C ALA A 829 15.05 6.45 -39.83
N ALA A 830 16.17 6.43 -39.08
CA ALA A 830 16.20 6.91 -37.70
C ALA A 830 15.83 8.40 -37.59
N GLN A 831 16.38 9.25 -38.47
CA GLN A 831 16.05 10.68 -38.53
C GLN A 831 14.59 10.93 -38.84
N LYS A 832 14.02 10.19 -39.81
CA LYS A 832 12.64 10.33 -40.24
C LYS A 832 11.65 10.12 -39.10
N ILE A 833 11.91 9.16 -38.19
CA ILE A 833 11.07 8.94 -37.01
C ILE A 833 10.99 10.21 -36.15
N TRP A 834 12.14 10.81 -35.80
CA TRP A 834 12.18 12.05 -35.02
C TRP A 834 11.58 13.24 -35.76
N HIS A 835 11.84 13.35 -37.06
CA HIS A 835 11.26 14.39 -37.92
C HIS A 835 9.73 14.32 -37.93
N ASN A 836 9.18 13.12 -38.21
CA ASN A 836 7.73 12.88 -38.24
C ASN A 836 7.07 13.26 -36.90
N TRP A 837 7.72 13.02 -35.77
CA TRP A 837 7.21 13.45 -34.46
C TRP A 837 7.13 14.96 -34.29
N ALA A 838 8.15 15.70 -34.73
CA ALA A 838 8.13 17.16 -34.72
C ALA A 838 7.06 17.73 -35.65
N VAL A 839 6.94 17.18 -36.87
CA VAL A 839 5.94 17.59 -37.86
C VAL A 839 4.52 17.31 -37.37
N THR A 840 4.26 16.10 -36.89
CA THR A 840 2.91 15.69 -36.41
C THR A 840 2.46 16.53 -35.22
N SER A 841 3.38 16.90 -34.33
CA SER A 841 3.07 17.69 -33.13
C SER A 841 2.85 19.18 -33.43
N SER A 842 3.64 19.75 -34.35
CA SER A 842 3.59 21.18 -34.67
C SER A 842 2.59 21.53 -35.77
N GLY A 843 2.24 20.56 -36.62
CA GLY A 843 1.50 20.80 -37.86
C GLY A 843 2.32 21.50 -38.95
N ASN A 844 3.62 21.73 -38.72
CA ASN A 844 4.53 22.38 -39.66
C ASN A 844 5.45 21.33 -40.30
N LEU A 845 5.42 21.22 -41.64
CA LEU A 845 6.26 20.28 -42.39
C LEU A 845 7.76 20.59 -42.27
N ASP A 846 8.13 21.84 -42.00
CA ASP A 846 9.52 22.26 -41.84
C ASP A 846 10.05 22.10 -40.41
N ALA A 847 9.22 21.61 -39.47
CA ALA A 847 9.64 21.39 -38.10
C ALA A 847 10.73 20.30 -38.02
N LYS A 848 11.77 20.56 -37.21
CA LYS A 848 12.88 19.63 -37.01
C LYS A 848 13.07 19.32 -35.55
N HIS A 849 13.20 18.03 -35.25
CA HIS A 849 13.49 17.60 -33.91
C HIS A 849 14.99 17.82 -33.61
N PRO A 850 15.42 18.35 -32.44
CA PRO A 850 16.84 18.56 -32.13
C PRO A 850 17.72 17.31 -32.27
N LEU A 851 17.18 16.12 -31.98
CA LEU A 851 17.90 14.85 -32.18
C LEU A 851 18.13 14.48 -33.64
N GLU A 852 17.31 14.97 -34.57
CA GLU A 852 17.55 14.80 -36.02
C GLU A 852 18.92 15.38 -36.39
N ASP A 853 19.21 16.58 -35.89
CA ASP A 853 20.47 17.28 -36.12
C ASP A 853 21.65 16.59 -35.43
N GLU A 854 21.47 16.10 -34.20
CA GLU A 854 22.53 15.38 -33.47
C GLU A 854 22.85 14.03 -34.12
N ILE A 855 21.85 13.32 -34.65
CA ILE A 855 22.06 12.13 -35.48
C ILE A 855 22.78 12.51 -36.77
N LYS A 856 22.36 13.59 -37.44
CA LYS A 856 22.98 14.05 -38.70
C LYS A 856 24.46 14.34 -38.52
N LYS A 857 24.82 15.08 -37.47
CA LYS A 857 26.20 15.43 -37.09
C LYS A 857 26.99 14.23 -36.54
N GLY A 858 26.35 13.08 -36.33
CA GLY A 858 26.95 11.91 -35.70
C GLY A 858 27.38 12.18 -34.26
N LYS A 859 26.73 13.09 -33.55
CA LYS A 859 27.04 13.45 -32.14
C LYS A 859 26.18 12.70 -31.14
N TYR A 860 25.08 12.09 -31.59
CA TYR A 860 24.17 11.34 -30.74
C TYR A 860 24.84 10.11 -30.11
N LEU A 861 24.72 9.99 -28.78
CA LEU A 861 25.18 8.87 -27.93
C LEU A 861 26.64 8.45 -28.15
N LYS A 862 27.55 9.41 -28.30
CA LYS A 862 28.99 9.17 -28.34
C LYS A 862 29.60 9.01 -26.94
N LEU A 863 30.75 8.33 -26.90
CA LEU A 863 31.65 8.29 -25.75
C LEU A 863 32.07 9.73 -25.39
N VAL A 864 32.09 10.04 -24.10
CA VAL A 864 32.70 11.25 -23.52
C VAL A 864 34.18 10.94 -23.30
N ARG A 865 35.10 11.72 -23.86
CA ARG A 865 36.55 11.46 -23.79
C ARG A 865 37.30 12.46 -22.92
#